data_AF-A0A8H7EMX0-F1
#
_entry.id   AF-A0A8H7EMX0-F1
#
_cell.length_a   1.000
_cell.length_b   1.000
_cell.length_c   1.000
_cell.angle_alpha   90.00
_cell.angle_beta   90.00
_cell.angle_gamma   90.00
#
_symmetry.space_group_name_H-M   'P 1'
#
loop_
_entity.id
_entity.type
_entity.pdbx_description
1 polymer ?
#
loop_
_entity_poly.entity_id
_entity_poly.type
_entity_poly.pdbx_seq_one_letter_code
_entity_poly.pdbx_strand_id
1 'polypeptide(L)'
;MVQSTSLQVVPDDPTAYKTKEYWEARYKQENPDVTFDWFKTYEELRPLLNKMIPDKQSSILILGCGNSTLGEDMYNDGYKNITNIDYSATVIENMKQRCSHQPEMKWMEMDIRDLRFEDESFDVVIDKGTMDALMCDRGDVWDPSEDLIADVKGEVDEVQRVLKVGGVFLYITFGQPHFRKRHLNKPLIAITLRITEHNEEIYISVIETPFSPKAVPVKSPEPPTPLYSFARRYSTPVNSVAKSPDQQLQQLHELGTALNKTTSILERHAVLLEYPCCHSILRRIYDPHLRHHITSKRMLAYLEQQKINTTPANSLIELLDALSSRQITGNAALDAAAAFYINHCKTDIQRLMFCRVLDRNLKVGVSVRTVCKILKHVDEPKTSETDNSFFHVSLANTLHPGCEHKLWDSKSYDHGDWYASRKLDGVRCIAFVKQGDIRFYSRTGRMIKSLQKVEEAIRTRLTEKQQNFVLDGEICIYDNGSTENFLAVNRQIRMKDRPMTNPVYEVFDYISIDGFMAGKDPTTFAERQRQLAAFIQKPQPHLRAVEQTKVTSATELLHMKEQAILNGWEGLIVRNNVFYKGKRSRDMLKIKEWEDAEYLVKDIETGLMRMPDTGEDKRVMTSVLIEHKGNAVSVGSGFTLPQRIQYAEVPDRIIGKPITVRYFSESITENGARSLRFPSVKAIYEEGKRDI
;
A
#
# COMPACT_ATOMS: atom_id res chain seq x y z
N MET A 1 35.08 33.76 -3.40
CA MET A 1 36.01 32.74 -3.92
C MET A 1 36.74 32.15 -2.72
N VAL A 2 36.08 31.24 -2.00
CA VAL A 2 36.73 30.38 -1.00
C VAL A 2 36.84 29.03 -1.68
N GLN A 3 38.08 28.59 -1.88
CA GLN A 3 38.40 27.39 -2.62
C GLN A 3 37.79 26.17 -1.93
N SER A 4 36.90 25.48 -2.63
CA SER A 4 36.53 24.10 -2.35
C SER A 4 37.76 23.22 -2.60
N THR A 5 38.57 23.07 -1.56
CA THR A 5 39.61 22.03 -1.44
C THR A 5 39.12 21.14 -0.31
N SER A 6 38.35 20.08 -0.54
CA SER A 6 38.90 18.78 -0.93
C SER A 6 37.82 17.86 -1.53
N LEU A 7 37.64 17.89 -2.86
CA LEU A 7 36.96 16.84 -3.63
C LEU A 7 37.69 15.47 -3.60
N GLN A 8 38.72 15.31 -2.77
CA GLN A 8 39.60 14.12 -2.73
C GLN A 8 39.24 13.07 -1.67
N VAL A 9 38.16 13.23 -0.90
CA VAL A 9 37.81 12.28 0.17
C VAL A 9 36.32 11.98 0.17
N VAL A 10 35.78 11.58 -0.98
CA VAL A 10 34.56 10.77 -1.03
C VAL A 10 35.02 9.32 -0.88
N PRO A 11 34.52 8.56 0.10
CA PRO A 11 34.93 7.17 0.26
C PRO A 11 34.53 6.38 -0.98
N ASP A 12 35.38 5.45 -1.41
CA ASP A 12 35.08 4.55 -2.53
C ASP A 12 33.78 3.75 -2.30
N ASP A 13 33.44 3.52 -1.02
CA ASP A 13 32.14 2.98 -0.60
C ASP A 13 31.30 4.05 0.13
N PRO A 14 30.18 4.51 -0.44
CA PRO A 14 29.27 5.44 0.21
C PRO A 14 28.72 4.96 1.55
N THR A 15 28.70 3.65 1.83
CA THR A 15 28.25 3.14 3.13
C THR A 15 29.18 3.50 4.28
N ALA A 16 30.42 3.92 3.98
CA ALA A 16 31.38 4.35 5.00
C ALA A 16 30.87 5.58 5.79
N TYR A 17 30.02 6.43 5.18
CA TYR A 17 29.41 7.58 5.84
C TYR A 17 28.55 7.21 7.07
N LYS A 18 28.12 5.95 7.21
CA LYS A 18 27.40 5.46 8.39
C LYS A 18 28.30 5.23 9.61
N THR A 19 29.60 5.07 9.39
CA THR A 19 30.52 4.50 10.39
C THR A 19 31.26 5.59 11.17
N LYS A 20 31.33 5.44 12.49
CA LYS A 20 32.10 6.33 13.36
C LYS A 20 33.58 6.31 12.98
N GLU A 21 34.09 5.15 12.57
CA GLU A 21 35.50 4.94 12.18
C GLU A 21 35.89 5.83 11.00
N TYR A 22 35.03 5.95 10.00
CA TYR A 22 35.27 6.81 8.84
C TYR A 22 35.36 8.29 9.25
N TRP A 23 34.39 8.79 10.01
CA TRP A 23 34.38 10.19 10.44
C TRP A 23 35.52 10.53 11.40
N GLU A 24 35.82 9.65 12.34
CA GLU A 24 36.95 9.80 13.25
C GLU A 24 38.28 9.83 12.50
N ALA A 25 38.47 8.98 11.48
CA ALA A 25 39.65 8.99 10.65
C ALA A 25 39.75 10.28 9.81
N ARG A 26 38.63 10.76 9.26
CA ARG A 26 38.55 12.00 8.50
C ARG A 26 38.95 13.20 9.36
N TYR A 27 38.33 13.38 10.52
CA TYR A 27 38.58 14.54 11.39
C TYR A 27 39.99 14.54 11.99
N LYS A 28 40.66 13.39 12.09
CA LYS A 28 42.08 13.31 12.48
C LYS A 28 43.05 13.76 11.39
N GLN A 29 42.64 13.64 10.13
CA GLN A 29 43.48 13.99 8.98
C GLN A 29 43.23 15.42 8.48
N GLU A 30 42.04 15.96 8.73
CA GLU A 30 41.69 17.33 8.38
C GLU A 30 42.34 18.35 9.33
N ASN A 31 42.70 19.50 8.78
CA ASN A 31 43.18 20.63 9.57
C ASN A 31 42.02 21.17 10.44
N PRO A 32 42.16 21.30 11.77
CA PRO A 32 41.11 21.80 12.67
C PRO A 32 40.56 23.19 12.32
N ASP A 33 41.31 24.02 11.59
CA ASP A 33 40.87 25.34 11.16
C ASP A 33 39.91 25.30 9.95
N VAL A 34 39.83 24.17 9.25
CA VAL A 34 38.96 23.98 8.08
C VAL A 34 37.56 23.60 8.54
N THR A 35 36.58 24.37 8.07
CA THR A 35 35.16 24.09 8.26
C THR A 35 34.55 23.55 6.97
N PHE A 36 33.55 22.69 7.12
CA PHE A 36 32.87 22.10 5.98
C PHE A 36 31.36 22.05 6.21
N ASP A 37 30.61 22.61 5.27
CA ASP A 37 29.16 22.53 5.23
C ASP A 37 28.71 21.65 4.07
N TRP A 38 28.09 20.52 4.42
CA TRP A 38 27.49 19.59 3.45
C TRP A 38 26.23 20.15 2.77
N PHE A 39 25.59 21.14 3.40
CA PHE A 39 24.37 21.78 2.92
C PHE A 39 24.56 23.31 2.93
N LYS A 40 23.47 24.06 3.06
CA LYS A 40 23.48 25.53 3.11
C LYS A 40 24.20 26.05 4.35
N THR A 41 24.85 27.19 4.18
CA THR A 41 25.49 27.96 5.26
C THR A 41 24.43 28.58 6.18
N TYR A 42 24.83 29.01 7.39
CA TYR A 42 23.91 29.71 8.29
C TYR A 42 23.32 30.97 7.66
N GLU A 43 24.11 31.75 6.90
CA GLU A 43 23.63 32.98 6.27
C GLU A 43 22.43 32.72 5.36
N GLU A 44 22.45 31.62 4.61
CA GLU A 44 21.37 31.20 3.72
C GLU A 44 20.16 30.63 4.51
N LEU A 45 20.39 29.98 5.65
CA LEU A 45 19.33 29.42 6.50
C LEU A 45 18.73 30.44 7.49
N ARG A 46 19.42 31.54 7.75
CA ARG A 46 19.09 32.53 8.79
C ARG A 46 17.65 33.06 8.71
N PRO A 47 17.09 33.42 7.55
CA PRO A 47 15.70 33.89 7.47
C PRO A 47 14.70 32.82 7.95
N LEU A 48 14.97 31.55 7.65
CA LEU A 48 14.10 30.45 8.08
C LEU A 48 14.29 30.15 9.56
N LEU A 49 15.54 30.06 10.03
CA LEU A 49 15.84 29.78 11.45
C LEU A 49 15.27 30.88 12.35
N ASN A 50 15.34 32.15 11.96
CA ASN A 50 14.72 33.25 12.69
C ASN A 50 13.19 33.18 12.73
N LYS A 51 12.57 32.60 11.69
CA LYS A 51 11.12 32.42 11.63
C LYS A 51 10.67 31.23 12.48
N MET A 52 11.42 30.13 12.46
CA MET A 52 11.07 28.89 13.17
C MET A 52 11.50 28.91 14.64
N ILE A 53 12.55 29.67 14.96
CA ILE A 53 13.09 29.83 16.31
C ILE A 53 13.12 31.33 16.64
N PRO A 54 11.96 31.97 16.81
CA PRO A 54 11.90 33.41 17.05
C PRO A 54 12.49 33.80 18.41
N ASP A 55 12.42 32.91 19.40
CA ASP A 55 12.99 33.14 20.73
C ASP A 55 14.47 32.73 20.77
N LYS A 56 15.35 33.74 20.91
CA LYS A 56 16.80 33.56 21.01
C LYS A 56 17.25 32.88 22.32
N GLN A 57 16.36 32.76 23.30
CA GLN A 57 16.61 32.04 24.56
C GLN A 57 16.24 30.54 24.49
N SER A 58 15.68 30.08 23.36
CA SER A 58 15.34 28.67 23.15
C SER A 58 16.54 27.75 23.38
N SER A 59 16.30 26.62 24.05
CA SER A 59 17.28 25.55 24.18
C SER A 59 17.36 24.74 22.89
N ILE A 60 18.54 24.73 22.27
CA ILE A 60 18.77 24.16 20.94
C ILE A 60 19.77 23.00 21.05
N LEU A 61 19.41 21.85 20.47
CA LEU A 61 20.29 20.70 20.28
C LEU A 61 20.63 20.54 18.80
N ILE A 62 21.91 20.50 18.45
CA ILE A 62 22.42 20.25 17.09
C ILE A 62 22.98 18.82 17.02
N LEU A 63 22.36 17.98 16.19
CA LEU A 63 22.70 16.56 15.99
C LEU A 63 23.76 16.39 14.90
N GLY A 64 24.83 15.65 15.20
CA GLY A 64 25.95 15.41 14.28
C GLY A 64 26.53 16.71 13.75
N CYS A 65 27.00 17.57 14.65
CA CYS A 65 27.43 18.92 14.31
C CYS A 65 28.60 18.97 13.33
N GLY A 66 29.43 17.91 13.30
CA GLY A 66 30.67 17.88 12.52
C GLY A 66 31.54 19.12 12.78
N ASN A 67 32.22 19.59 11.74
CA ASN A 67 32.99 20.84 11.73
C ASN A 67 32.26 22.00 11.03
N SER A 68 30.92 21.98 11.04
CA SER A 68 30.07 23.04 10.47
C SER A 68 30.11 24.31 11.34
N THR A 69 30.03 25.49 10.71
CA THR A 69 29.92 26.77 11.45
C THR A 69 28.50 27.06 11.94
N LEU A 70 27.51 26.19 11.67
CA LEU A 70 26.10 26.46 12.00
C LEU A 70 25.89 26.90 13.46
N GLY A 71 26.47 26.18 14.42
CA GLY A 71 26.35 26.50 15.84
C GLY A 71 27.05 27.82 16.20
N GLU A 72 28.25 28.05 15.68
CA GLU A 72 29.05 29.28 15.87
C GLU A 72 28.30 30.52 15.34
N ASP A 73 27.75 30.41 14.14
CA ASP A 73 27.04 31.50 13.48
C ASP A 73 25.68 31.79 14.15
N MET A 74 24.95 30.75 14.57
CA MET A 74 23.75 30.91 15.40
C MET A 74 24.05 31.61 16.72
N TYR A 75 25.17 31.26 17.37
CA TYR A 75 25.59 31.91 18.60
C TYR A 75 25.90 33.40 18.40
N ASN A 76 26.53 33.75 17.28
CA ASN A 76 26.81 35.13 16.90
C ASN A 76 25.51 35.91 16.56
N ASP A 77 24.47 35.24 16.07
CA ASP A 77 23.13 35.81 15.85
C ASP A 77 22.25 35.88 17.11
N GLY A 78 22.79 35.50 18.28
CA GLY A 78 22.18 35.71 19.59
C GLY A 78 21.59 34.47 20.25
N TYR A 79 21.64 33.29 19.63
CA TYR A 79 21.22 32.04 20.27
C TYR A 79 22.29 31.56 21.26
N LYS A 80 22.08 31.74 22.57
CA LYS A 80 23.13 31.46 23.58
C LYS A 80 23.04 30.07 24.22
N ASN A 81 21.92 29.36 24.08
CA ASN A 81 21.68 28.05 24.69
C ASN A 81 21.77 26.92 23.66
N ILE A 82 22.97 26.70 23.10
CA ILE A 82 23.23 25.70 22.05
C ILE A 82 24.04 24.54 22.62
N THR A 83 23.53 23.32 22.42
CA THR A 83 24.24 22.07 22.69
C THR A 83 24.55 21.38 21.37
N ASN A 84 25.83 21.14 21.09
CA ASN A 84 26.32 20.47 19.89
C ASN A 84 26.79 19.06 20.26
N ILE A 85 26.33 18.06 19.49
CA ILE A 85 26.74 16.69 19.68
C ILE A 85 27.23 16.05 18.39
N ASP A 86 28.19 15.14 18.53
CA ASP A 86 28.71 14.29 17.46
C ASP A 86 29.30 13.03 18.10
N TYR A 87 29.26 11.89 17.40
CA TYR A 87 29.85 10.66 17.93
C TYR A 87 31.38 10.60 17.79
N SER A 88 32.02 11.55 17.09
CA SER A 88 33.47 11.65 16.92
C SER A 88 34.06 12.51 18.04
N ALA A 89 34.92 11.90 18.86
CA ALA A 89 35.62 12.62 19.92
C ALA A 89 36.56 13.69 19.33
N THR A 90 37.18 13.40 18.17
CA THR A 90 38.11 14.33 17.52
C THR A 90 37.42 15.62 17.10
N VAL A 91 36.26 15.56 16.44
CA VAL A 91 35.58 16.78 15.99
C VAL A 91 35.04 17.60 17.14
N ILE A 92 34.54 16.94 18.20
CA ILE A 92 34.08 17.61 19.41
C ILE A 92 35.19 18.40 20.08
N GLU A 93 36.40 17.82 20.22
CA GLU A 93 37.53 18.53 20.82
C GLU A 93 38.02 19.69 19.92
N ASN A 94 38.11 19.47 18.60
CA ASN A 94 38.47 20.50 17.64
C ASN A 94 37.52 21.70 17.70
N MET A 95 36.21 21.45 17.67
CA MET A 95 35.19 22.50 17.70
C MET A 95 35.12 23.22 19.05
N LYS A 96 35.32 22.50 20.15
CA LYS A 96 35.41 23.09 21.49
C LYS A 96 36.60 24.03 21.63
N GLN A 97 37.76 23.69 21.07
CA GLN A 97 38.93 24.56 21.07
C GLN A 97 38.70 25.81 20.20
N ARG A 98 38.17 25.62 18.99
CA ARG A 98 37.83 26.69 18.06
C ARG A 98 36.85 27.69 18.67
N CYS A 99 35.78 27.18 19.27
CA CYS A 99 34.71 27.98 19.87
C CYS A 99 34.96 28.32 21.34
N SER A 100 36.20 28.24 21.82
CA SER A 100 36.57 28.50 23.21
C SER A 100 36.22 29.92 23.70
N HIS A 101 36.06 30.85 22.77
CA HIS A 101 35.63 32.23 23.03
C HIS A 101 34.11 32.38 23.19
N GLN A 102 33.33 31.31 23.04
CA GLN A 102 31.86 31.26 23.15
C GLN A 102 31.46 30.29 24.28
N PRO A 103 31.67 30.69 25.56
CA PRO A 103 31.70 29.76 26.69
C PRO A 103 30.36 29.09 27.04
N GLU A 104 29.23 29.63 26.58
CA GLU A 104 27.91 29.05 26.84
C GLU A 104 27.57 27.88 25.91
N MET A 105 28.29 27.70 24.80
CA MET A 105 28.08 26.56 23.93
C MET A 105 28.60 25.27 24.57
N LYS A 106 27.77 24.23 24.50
CA LYS A 106 28.13 22.89 24.99
C LYS A 106 28.54 22.01 23.81
N TRP A 107 29.57 21.21 24.01
CA TRP A 107 30.12 20.28 23.03
C TRP A 107 30.27 18.91 23.69
N MET A 108 29.60 17.87 23.17
CA MET A 108 29.54 16.55 23.82
C MET A 108 29.68 15.42 22.81
N GLU A 109 30.50 14.41 23.15
CA GLU A 109 30.54 13.16 22.38
C GLU A 109 29.28 12.33 22.68
N MET A 110 28.45 12.07 21.66
CA MET A 110 27.19 11.35 21.82
C MET A 110 26.70 10.73 20.51
N ASP A 111 26.09 9.54 20.59
CA ASP A 111 25.38 8.92 19.47
C ASP A 111 23.95 9.46 19.42
N ILE A 112 23.49 9.89 18.25
CA ILE A 112 22.16 10.45 18.05
C ILE A 112 21.02 9.43 18.29
N ARG A 113 21.33 8.13 18.33
CA ARG A 113 20.40 7.04 18.64
C ARG A 113 20.35 6.69 20.14
N ASP A 114 21.19 7.33 20.96
CA ASP A 114 21.30 7.14 22.42
C ASP A 114 21.62 8.49 23.10
N LEU A 115 20.63 9.39 23.11
CA LEU A 115 20.78 10.74 23.66
C LEU A 115 20.74 10.70 25.20
N ARG A 116 21.83 11.04 25.86
CA ARG A 116 21.94 11.01 27.34
C ARG A 116 21.40 12.28 27.99
N PHE A 117 20.22 12.73 27.54
CA PHE A 117 19.47 13.84 28.09
C PHE A 117 18.15 13.36 28.67
N GLU A 118 17.60 14.11 29.62
CA GLU A 118 16.27 13.89 30.15
C GLU A 118 15.19 14.14 29.08
N ASP A 119 14.04 13.50 29.26
CA ASP A 119 12.86 13.71 28.42
C ASP A 119 12.44 15.21 28.44
N GLU A 120 11.93 15.71 27.33
CA GLU A 120 11.43 17.09 27.20
C GLU A 120 12.45 18.17 27.63
N SER A 121 13.73 17.98 27.31
CA SER A 121 14.82 18.88 27.71
C SER A 121 15.10 20.03 26.73
N PHE A 122 14.69 19.92 25.47
CA PHE A 122 14.98 20.91 24.43
C PHE A 122 13.73 21.52 23.78
N ASP A 123 13.81 22.82 23.47
CA ASP A 123 12.77 23.53 22.71
C ASP A 123 12.93 23.27 21.20
N VAL A 124 14.17 23.13 20.74
CA VAL A 124 14.50 22.90 19.33
C VAL A 124 15.58 21.83 19.19
N VAL A 125 15.39 20.94 18.22
CA VAL A 125 16.42 19.99 17.75
C VAL A 125 16.69 20.27 16.27
N ILE A 126 17.95 20.27 15.85
CA ILE A 126 18.38 20.51 14.48
C ILE A 126 19.22 19.34 14.00
N ASP A 127 18.82 18.70 12.91
CA ASP A 127 19.64 17.79 12.12
C ASP A 127 19.97 18.45 10.77
N LYS A 128 21.26 18.55 10.45
CA LYS A 128 21.74 19.05 9.16
C LYS A 128 22.52 17.96 8.41
N GLY A 129 21.79 16.91 8.05
CA GLY A 129 22.23 15.79 7.21
C GLY A 129 22.92 14.66 7.95
N THR A 130 22.72 14.55 9.26
CA THR A 130 23.24 13.44 10.05
C THR A 130 22.39 12.19 9.77
N MET A 131 21.07 12.34 9.69
CA MET A 131 20.18 11.28 9.18
C MET A 131 20.53 10.87 7.73
N ASP A 132 21.00 11.79 6.88
CA ASP A 132 21.41 11.46 5.51
C ASP A 132 22.61 10.52 5.49
N ALA A 133 23.58 10.74 6.39
CA ALA A 133 24.73 9.84 6.57
C ALA A 133 24.30 8.44 7.05
N LEU A 134 23.32 8.36 7.97
CA LEU A 134 22.71 7.09 8.38
C LEU A 134 21.99 6.37 7.23
N MET A 135 21.50 7.13 6.24
CA MET A 135 20.75 6.58 5.11
C MET A 135 21.61 6.30 3.86
N CYS A 136 22.93 6.46 3.93
CA CYS A 136 23.87 6.09 2.86
C CYS A 136 23.99 4.56 2.74
N ASP A 137 23.15 3.93 1.92
CA ASP A 137 23.13 2.48 1.69
C ASP A 137 23.16 2.14 0.19
N ARG A 138 23.60 0.93 -0.17
CA ARG A 138 23.58 0.40 -1.56
C ARG A 138 22.22 -0.20 -1.95
N GLY A 139 21.25 -0.19 -1.03
CA GLY A 139 19.92 -0.76 -1.20
C GLY A 139 18.95 0.11 -2.00
N ASP A 140 17.81 -0.47 -2.36
CA ASP A 140 16.72 0.26 -3.01
C ASP A 140 16.14 1.30 -2.03
N VAL A 141 16.15 2.59 -2.40
CA VAL A 141 15.58 3.66 -1.57
C VAL A 141 14.08 3.42 -1.31
N TRP A 142 13.39 2.67 -2.18
CA TRP A 142 11.99 2.26 -1.99
C TRP A 142 11.82 1.10 -1.00
N ASP A 143 12.87 0.34 -0.72
CA ASP A 143 12.89 -0.79 0.19
C ASP A 143 14.21 -0.85 1.00
N PRO A 144 14.39 0.07 1.96
CA PRO A 144 15.59 0.12 2.78
C PRO A 144 15.72 -1.13 3.67
N SER A 145 16.97 -1.48 4.02
CA SER A 145 17.29 -2.57 4.94
C SER A 145 16.64 -2.36 6.32
N GLU A 146 16.36 -3.46 7.04
CA GLU A 146 15.77 -3.39 8.38
C GLU A 146 16.70 -2.64 9.36
N ASP A 147 18.02 -2.81 9.22
CA ASP A 147 19.03 -2.11 10.02
C ASP A 147 18.99 -0.59 9.78
N LEU A 148 18.91 -0.14 8.53
CA LEU A 148 18.75 1.28 8.22
C LEU A 148 17.46 1.84 8.80
N ILE A 149 16.35 1.10 8.71
CA ILE A 149 15.08 1.51 9.31
C ILE A 149 15.23 1.63 10.83
N ALA A 150 15.95 0.70 11.48
CA ALA A 150 16.17 0.71 12.92
C ALA A 150 17.05 1.89 13.35
N ASP A 151 18.13 2.18 12.62
CA ASP A 151 19.03 3.30 12.91
C ASP A 151 18.31 4.65 12.81
N VAL A 152 17.61 4.87 11.71
CA VAL A 152 16.83 6.09 11.50
C VAL A 152 15.70 6.19 12.53
N LYS A 153 15.06 5.08 12.89
CA LYS A 153 14.05 5.07 13.95
C LYS A 153 14.66 5.42 15.31
N GLY A 154 15.88 4.96 15.60
CA GLY A 154 16.58 5.28 16.84
C GLY A 154 16.79 6.78 17.01
N GLU A 155 17.25 7.47 15.96
CA GLU A 155 17.36 8.93 15.95
C GLU A 155 16.00 9.59 16.19
N VAL A 156 14.97 9.22 15.42
CA VAL A 156 13.65 9.86 15.52
C VAL A 156 13.01 9.66 16.90
N ASP A 157 13.13 8.46 17.48
CA ASP A 157 12.58 8.17 18.81
C ASP A 157 13.28 9.02 19.88
N GLU A 158 14.61 9.17 19.81
CA GLU A 158 15.36 9.99 20.75
C GLU A 158 15.07 11.49 20.58
N VAL A 159 14.99 11.97 19.34
CA VAL A 159 14.56 13.35 19.05
C VAL A 159 13.18 13.63 19.63
N GLN A 160 12.23 12.71 19.44
CA GLN A 160 10.88 12.83 19.99
C GLN A 160 10.89 12.86 21.52
N ARG A 161 11.76 12.06 22.14
CA ARG A 161 11.85 11.96 23.61
C ARG A 161 12.42 13.23 24.23
N VAL A 162 13.47 13.81 23.66
CA VAL A 162 14.14 15.00 24.23
C VAL A 162 13.44 16.32 23.88
N LEU A 163 12.55 16.34 22.90
CA LEU A 163 11.75 17.53 22.55
C LEU A 163 10.62 17.78 23.54
N LYS A 164 10.48 19.03 23.97
CA LYS A 164 9.32 19.48 24.74
C LYS A 164 8.02 19.39 23.94
N VAL A 165 6.89 19.37 24.65
CA VAL A 165 5.57 19.57 24.05
C VAL A 165 5.48 20.97 23.41
N GLY A 166 5.11 21.04 22.13
CA GLY A 166 5.19 22.25 21.31
C GLY A 166 6.59 22.58 20.76
N GLY A 167 7.61 21.74 21.02
CA GLY A 167 8.97 21.90 20.51
C GLY A 167 9.09 21.59 19.01
N VAL A 168 10.18 22.06 18.41
CA VAL A 168 10.42 22.01 16.96
C VAL A 168 11.63 21.16 16.61
N PHE A 169 11.46 20.18 15.73
CA PHE A 169 12.56 19.51 15.06
C PHE A 169 12.76 20.05 13.64
N LEU A 170 13.96 20.51 13.35
CA LEU A 170 14.39 21.01 12.05
C LEU A 170 15.33 20.01 11.39
N TYR A 171 14.85 19.33 10.37
CA TYR A 171 15.65 18.41 9.57
C TYR A 171 15.95 18.99 8.19
N ILE A 172 17.23 19.26 7.90
CA ILE A 172 17.72 19.91 6.69
C ILE A 172 18.42 18.88 5.81
N THR A 173 17.92 18.66 4.60
CA THR A 173 18.37 17.56 3.73
C THR A 173 18.22 17.86 2.23
N PHE A 174 19.03 17.21 1.40
CA PHE A 174 18.83 17.09 -0.06
C PHE A 174 17.90 15.90 -0.40
N GLY A 175 17.66 15.02 0.57
CA GLY A 175 16.81 13.84 0.44
C GLY A 175 15.37 14.22 0.14
N GLN A 176 14.82 13.66 -0.95
CA GLN A 176 13.47 13.99 -1.38
C GLN A 176 12.44 13.60 -0.29
N PRO A 177 11.42 14.44 -0.01
CA PRO A 177 10.53 14.26 1.14
C PRO A 177 9.80 12.92 1.16
N HIS A 178 9.54 12.32 0.00
CA HIS A 178 8.86 11.03 -0.07
C HIS A 178 9.69 9.86 0.51
N PHE A 179 11.02 9.96 0.51
CA PHE A 179 11.90 8.95 1.14
C PHE A 179 12.13 9.20 2.63
N ARG A 180 12.06 10.47 3.07
CA ARG A 180 12.35 10.86 4.45
C ARG A 180 11.09 10.87 5.34
N LYS A 181 9.94 11.34 4.83
CA LYS A 181 8.68 11.45 5.59
C LYS A 181 8.18 10.14 6.19
N ARG A 182 8.46 8.99 5.58
CA ARG A 182 8.05 7.69 6.13
C ARG A 182 8.73 7.36 7.47
N HIS A 183 9.89 7.95 7.73
CA HIS A 183 10.68 7.75 8.94
C HIS A 183 10.32 8.75 10.06
N LEU A 184 9.90 9.96 9.68
CA LEU A 184 9.61 11.08 10.59
C LEU A 184 8.16 11.07 11.17
N ASN A 185 7.29 10.13 10.78
CA ASN A 185 5.84 10.17 11.02
C ASN A 185 5.36 9.31 12.22
N LYS A 186 5.86 9.62 13.43
CA LYS A 186 5.30 9.16 14.71
C LYS A 186 5.53 10.24 15.77
N PRO A 187 4.60 10.48 16.70
CA PRO A 187 3.35 11.23 16.53
C PRO A 187 3.55 12.73 16.21
N LEU A 188 4.61 13.11 15.50
CA LEU A 188 4.96 14.50 15.26
C LEU A 188 4.29 15.06 13.97
N ILE A 189 3.90 16.34 13.98
CA ILE A 189 3.29 17.06 12.85
C ILE A 189 4.42 17.60 11.97
N ALA A 190 4.68 16.98 10.81
CA ALA A 190 5.76 17.39 9.91
C ALA A 190 5.27 18.34 8.79
N ILE A 191 5.65 19.61 8.85
CA ILE A 191 5.56 20.60 7.77
C ILE A 191 6.90 20.61 7.00
N THR A 192 6.94 20.07 5.78
CA THR A 192 8.14 20.17 4.93
C THR A 192 8.06 21.41 4.05
N LEU A 193 8.99 22.35 4.25
CA LEU A 193 9.20 23.50 3.38
C LEU A 193 10.19 23.10 2.27
N ARG A 194 9.83 23.39 1.02
CA ARG A 194 10.71 23.22 -0.15
C ARG A 194 11.38 24.56 -0.44
N ILE A 195 12.71 24.59 -0.44
CA ILE A 195 13.49 25.75 -0.86
C ILE A 195 14.21 25.36 -2.15
N THR A 196 14.02 26.17 -3.20
CA THR A 196 14.65 25.95 -4.52
C THR A 196 15.44 27.18 -4.88
N GLU A 197 16.77 27.04 -4.96
CA GLU A 197 17.69 28.08 -5.41
C GLU A 197 18.72 27.47 -6.36
N HIS A 198 19.01 28.15 -7.47
CA HIS A 198 20.09 27.79 -8.41
C HIS A 198 20.12 26.32 -8.89
N ASN A 199 18.96 25.71 -9.16
CA ASN A 199 18.78 24.32 -9.60
C ASN A 199 19.13 23.22 -8.58
N GLU A 200 19.38 23.57 -7.30
CA GLU A 200 19.51 22.60 -6.21
C GLU A 200 18.28 22.65 -5.29
N GLU A 201 17.80 21.48 -4.86
CA GLU A 201 16.59 21.34 -4.04
C GLU A 201 16.94 20.94 -2.62
N ILE A 202 16.69 21.84 -1.65
CA ILE A 202 16.85 21.54 -0.22
C ILE A 202 15.48 21.48 0.42
N TYR A 203 15.30 20.44 1.22
CA TYR A 203 14.08 20.17 1.96
C TYR A 203 14.36 20.40 3.44
N ILE A 204 13.52 21.24 4.04
CA ILE A 204 13.58 21.49 5.48
C ILE A 204 12.26 21.01 6.07
N SER A 205 12.33 19.93 6.84
CA SER A 205 11.18 19.39 7.56
C SER A 205 11.14 19.99 8.95
N VAL A 206 10.09 20.77 9.21
CA VAL A 206 9.75 21.34 10.50
C VAL A 206 8.74 20.41 11.15
N ILE A 207 9.05 19.88 12.32
CA ILE A 207 8.29 18.81 12.94
C ILE A 207 7.89 19.25 14.36
N GLU A 208 6.60 19.41 14.61
CA GLU A 208 6.05 19.88 15.90
C GLU A 208 5.42 18.74 16.71
N THR A 209 5.64 18.71 18.02
CA THR A 209 4.97 17.76 18.93
C THR A 209 3.50 18.18 19.17
N PRO A 210 2.51 17.24 19.13
CA PRO A 210 1.09 17.58 19.26
C PRO A 210 0.69 18.01 20.70
N PHE A 211 -0.23 18.97 20.82
CA PHE A 211 -0.87 19.36 22.09
C PHE A 211 -1.80 18.24 22.61
N SER A 212 -1.63 17.82 23.87
CA SER A 212 -2.44 16.75 24.49
C SER A 212 -3.56 17.28 25.40
N PRO A 213 -4.84 16.87 25.22
CA PRO A 213 -5.88 17.01 26.24
C PRO A 213 -5.97 15.74 27.13
N LYS A 214 -6.00 15.94 28.46
CA LYS A 214 -5.94 14.92 29.53
C LYS A 214 -7.05 13.84 29.46
N ALA A 215 -6.69 12.61 29.82
CA ALA A 215 -7.54 11.39 29.84
C ALA A 215 -8.40 11.21 31.12
N VAL A 216 -9.48 10.42 31.04
CA VAL A 216 -10.38 10.00 32.14
C VAL A 216 -10.48 8.46 32.19
N PRO A 217 -10.58 7.79 33.38
CA PRO A 217 -10.36 6.34 33.52
C PRO A 217 -11.64 5.47 33.41
N VAL A 218 -11.44 4.18 33.12
CA VAL A 218 -12.46 3.11 32.89
C VAL A 218 -12.55 2.13 34.07
N LYS A 219 -13.74 1.58 34.37
CA LYS A 219 -14.00 0.48 35.32
C LYS A 219 -14.52 -0.81 34.64
N SER A 220 -14.29 -1.94 35.33
CA SER A 220 -14.35 -3.37 34.97
C SER A 220 -15.75 -4.03 34.79
N PRO A 221 -15.83 -5.29 34.31
CA PRO A 221 -16.99 -5.86 33.59
C PRO A 221 -17.80 -6.96 34.32
N GLU A 222 -18.95 -7.34 33.76
CA GLU A 222 -19.75 -8.55 34.09
C GLU A 222 -20.60 -9.02 32.86
N PRO A 223 -21.25 -10.22 32.85
CA PRO A 223 -20.97 -11.34 31.91
C PRO A 223 -22.03 -11.55 30.78
N PRO A 224 -21.90 -12.57 29.89
CA PRO A 224 -22.52 -12.56 28.54
C PRO A 224 -23.71 -13.51 28.35
N THR A 225 -24.65 -13.15 27.45
CA THR A 225 -25.35 -13.96 26.41
C THR A 225 -26.51 -13.17 25.77
N PRO A 226 -27.17 -13.57 24.65
CA PRO A 226 -26.79 -14.37 23.49
C PRO A 226 -27.11 -13.67 22.12
N LEU A 227 -26.75 -14.34 21.02
CA LEU A 227 -26.96 -13.94 19.62
C LEU A 227 -28.44 -13.68 19.26
N TYR A 228 -28.80 -12.42 18.99
CA TYR A 228 -29.82 -12.03 18.00
C TYR A 228 -29.65 -10.53 17.69
N SER A 229 -29.22 -10.18 16.48
CA SER A 229 -29.63 -8.98 15.70
C SER A 229 -28.59 -8.52 14.67
N PHE A 230 -28.59 -9.13 13.48
CA PHE A 230 -27.97 -8.52 12.29
C PHE A 230 -28.60 -7.14 11.95
N ALA A 231 -29.81 -6.86 12.45
CA ALA A 231 -30.55 -5.63 12.22
C ALA A 231 -30.18 -4.45 13.16
N ARG A 232 -29.47 -4.67 14.27
CA ARG A 232 -29.09 -3.57 15.21
C ARG A 232 -27.69 -3.01 14.99
N ARG A 233 -26.83 -3.66 14.20
CA ARG A 233 -25.47 -3.16 13.91
C ARG A 233 -25.42 -1.81 13.17
N TYR A 234 -26.57 -1.34 12.67
CA TYR A 234 -26.67 -0.11 11.89
C TYR A 234 -27.65 0.93 12.47
N SER A 235 -28.21 0.69 13.66
CA SER A 235 -29.00 1.70 14.37
C SER A 235 -28.07 2.75 14.97
N THR A 236 -28.14 3.98 14.45
CA THR A 236 -27.36 5.15 14.89
C THR A 236 -27.69 5.55 16.34
N PRO A 237 -26.70 5.95 17.16
CA PRO A 237 -26.96 6.83 18.28
C PRO A 237 -27.47 8.16 17.72
N VAL A 238 -28.70 8.50 18.05
CA VAL A 238 -29.34 9.78 17.70
C VAL A 238 -28.64 10.88 18.49
N ASN A 239 -27.75 11.64 17.86
CA ASN A 239 -27.33 12.97 18.32
C ASN A 239 -26.58 13.77 17.24
N SER A 240 -27.14 13.86 16.02
CA SER A 240 -26.83 14.96 15.11
C SER A 240 -28.09 15.34 14.33
N VAL A 241 -28.39 16.63 14.23
CA VAL A 241 -29.57 17.18 13.54
C VAL A 241 -29.70 16.52 12.16
N ALA A 242 -30.85 15.89 11.88
CA ALA A 242 -31.08 15.16 10.63
C ALA A 242 -31.04 16.13 9.43
N LYS A 243 -29.92 16.12 8.70
CA LYS A 243 -29.72 16.94 7.50
C LYS A 243 -30.56 16.42 6.35
N SER A 244 -31.09 17.31 5.53
CA SER A 244 -31.88 16.94 4.35
C SER A 244 -31.02 16.20 3.31
N PRO A 245 -31.61 15.37 2.42
CA PRO A 245 -30.83 14.57 1.46
C PRO A 245 -29.98 15.42 0.50
N ASP A 246 -30.44 16.61 0.15
CA ASP A 246 -29.71 17.59 -0.67
C ASP A 246 -28.46 18.12 0.07
N GLN A 247 -28.56 18.40 1.37
CA GLN A 247 -27.41 18.79 2.20
C GLN A 247 -26.39 17.65 2.33
N GLN A 248 -26.85 16.40 2.46
CA GLN A 248 -25.96 15.24 2.53
C GLN A 248 -25.13 15.08 1.24
N LEU A 249 -25.75 15.24 0.07
CA LEU A 249 -25.05 15.17 -1.22
C LEU A 249 -24.07 16.33 -1.40
N GLN A 250 -24.42 17.52 -0.94
CA GLN A 250 -23.55 18.70 -0.97
C GLN A 250 -22.31 18.50 -0.08
N GLN A 251 -22.48 17.97 1.13
CA GLN A 251 -21.36 17.69 2.02
C GLN A 251 -20.44 16.58 1.51
N LEU A 252 -20.99 15.57 0.82
CA LEU A 252 -20.18 14.58 0.11
C LEU A 252 -19.38 15.19 -1.04
N HIS A 253 -19.92 16.20 -1.72
CA HIS A 253 -19.19 16.95 -2.75
C HIS A 253 -18.03 17.75 -2.15
N GLU A 254 -18.28 18.47 -1.05
CA GLU A 254 -17.27 19.24 -0.31
C GLU A 254 -16.15 18.33 0.20
N LEU A 255 -16.52 17.22 0.84
CA LEU A 255 -15.59 16.17 1.25
C LEU A 255 -14.78 15.67 0.06
N GLY A 256 -15.43 15.32 -1.05
CA GLY A 256 -14.74 14.82 -2.23
C GLY A 256 -13.80 15.83 -2.86
N THR A 257 -14.13 17.12 -2.79
CA THR A 257 -13.28 18.21 -3.25
C THR A 257 -12.07 18.38 -2.32
N ALA A 258 -12.28 18.37 -1.01
CA ALA A 258 -11.21 18.43 -0.02
C ALA A 258 -10.24 17.24 -0.16
N LEU A 259 -10.76 16.01 -0.31
CA LEU A 259 -9.95 14.81 -0.52
C LEU A 259 -9.15 14.82 -1.82
N ASN A 260 -9.67 15.47 -2.86
CA ASN A 260 -9.01 15.58 -4.15
C ASN A 260 -7.96 16.70 -4.21
N LYS A 261 -8.00 17.68 -3.30
CA LYS A 261 -6.96 18.71 -3.16
C LYS A 261 -5.66 18.16 -2.57
N THR A 262 -5.71 16.97 -1.97
CA THR A 262 -4.57 16.33 -1.36
C THR A 262 -4.29 14.96 -1.98
N THR A 263 -3.01 14.66 -2.17
CA THR A 263 -2.51 13.35 -2.56
C THR A 263 -2.02 12.53 -1.36
N SER A 264 -1.90 13.16 -0.19
CA SER A 264 -1.42 12.55 1.05
C SER A 264 -2.47 11.66 1.69
N ILE A 265 -2.10 10.42 2.03
CA ILE A 265 -3.00 9.47 2.70
C ILE A 265 -3.41 10.00 4.09
N LEU A 266 -2.51 10.66 4.81
CA LEU A 266 -2.76 11.17 6.15
C LEU A 266 -3.66 12.42 6.14
N GLU A 267 -3.48 13.33 5.19
CA GLU A 267 -4.40 14.47 5.01
C GLU A 267 -5.78 13.97 4.57
N ARG A 268 -5.83 12.96 3.71
CA ARG A 268 -7.10 12.29 3.39
C ARG A 268 -7.73 11.66 4.63
N HIS A 269 -6.95 11.19 5.60
CA HIS A 269 -7.48 10.70 6.87
C HIS A 269 -8.06 11.85 7.72
N ALA A 270 -7.33 12.96 7.86
CA ALA A 270 -7.78 14.14 8.61
C ALA A 270 -9.06 14.73 8.01
N VAL A 271 -9.07 14.93 6.69
CA VAL A 271 -10.25 15.39 5.94
C VAL A 271 -11.42 14.42 6.12
N LEU A 272 -11.21 13.11 6.17
CA LEU A 272 -12.30 12.17 6.47
C LEU A 272 -12.84 12.35 7.89
N LEU A 273 -11.99 12.61 8.89
CA LEU A 273 -12.40 12.83 10.28
C LEU A 273 -13.16 14.15 10.49
N GLU A 274 -12.86 15.18 9.70
CA GLU A 274 -13.55 16.48 9.73
C GLU A 274 -15.00 16.43 9.22
N TYR A 275 -15.40 15.36 8.52
CA TYR A 275 -16.73 15.20 7.94
C TYR A 275 -17.50 13.99 8.55
N PRO A 276 -17.77 13.98 9.87
CA PRO A 276 -18.46 12.87 10.53
C PRO A 276 -19.86 12.62 9.97
N CYS A 277 -20.53 13.68 9.50
CA CYS A 277 -21.82 13.61 8.83
C CYS A 277 -21.84 12.73 7.56
N CYS A 278 -20.69 12.54 6.90
CA CYS A 278 -20.58 11.72 5.69
C CYS A 278 -20.30 10.24 5.99
N HIS A 279 -19.90 9.89 7.22
CA HIS A 279 -19.40 8.56 7.60
C HIS A 279 -20.41 7.45 7.34
N SER A 280 -21.69 7.69 7.63
CA SER A 280 -22.78 6.73 7.40
C SER A 280 -22.95 6.37 5.91
N ILE A 281 -22.80 7.35 5.02
CA ILE A 281 -22.90 7.17 3.58
C ILE A 281 -21.61 6.55 3.03
N LEU A 282 -20.45 7.00 3.50
CA LEU A 282 -19.15 6.40 3.16
C LEU A 282 -19.09 4.91 3.50
N ARG A 283 -19.69 4.48 4.62
CA ARG A 283 -19.79 3.06 4.97
C ARG A 283 -20.53 2.28 3.89
N ARG A 284 -21.67 2.77 3.42
CA ARG A 284 -22.49 2.12 2.37
C ARG A 284 -21.79 2.11 1.01
N ILE A 285 -20.95 3.11 0.75
CA ILE A 285 -20.13 3.18 -0.46
C ILE A 285 -18.94 2.21 -0.41
N TYR A 286 -18.18 2.19 0.68
CA TYR A 286 -16.88 1.51 0.73
C TYR A 286 -16.92 0.10 1.34
N ASP A 287 -17.94 -0.27 2.13
CA ASP A 287 -18.05 -1.62 2.68
C ASP A 287 -18.27 -2.65 1.56
N PRO A 288 -17.37 -3.62 1.33
CA PRO A 288 -17.47 -4.56 0.22
C PRO A 288 -18.72 -5.45 0.27
N HIS A 289 -19.37 -5.58 1.43
CA HIS A 289 -20.57 -6.40 1.63
C HIS A 289 -21.87 -5.67 1.27
N LEU A 290 -21.91 -4.33 1.32
CA LEU A 290 -23.09 -3.52 1.03
C LEU A 290 -23.15 -3.16 -0.46
N ARG A 291 -24.00 -3.79 -1.26
CA ARG A 291 -24.06 -3.57 -2.73
C ARG A 291 -25.43 -3.03 -3.14
N HIS A 292 -25.45 -1.94 -3.91
CA HIS A 292 -26.72 -1.36 -4.37
C HIS A 292 -27.38 -2.14 -5.52
N HIS A 293 -26.67 -3.06 -6.18
CA HIS A 293 -27.17 -3.92 -7.26
C HIS A 293 -27.72 -3.22 -8.53
N ILE A 294 -27.62 -1.89 -8.59
CA ILE A 294 -27.95 -1.05 -9.75
C ILE A 294 -26.79 -0.08 -10.04
N THR A 295 -26.80 0.55 -11.21
CA THR A 295 -25.78 1.54 -11.64
C THR A 295 -26.46 2.81 -12.09
N SER A 296 -25.75 3.94 -11.99
CA SER A 296 -26.23 5.25 -12.44
C SER A 296 -26.60 5.24 -13.92
N LYS A 297 -25.76 4.63 -14.77
CA LYS A 297 -26.03 4.48 -16.22
C LYS A 297 -27.36 3.80 -16.50
N ARG A 298 -27.67 2.71 -15.78
CA ARG A 298 -28.93 1.98 -15.96
C ARG A 298 -30.13 2.78 -15.45
N MET A 299 -29.98 3.49 -14.34
CA MET A 299 -31.03 4.38 -13.81
C MET A 299 -31.31 5.55 -14.76
N LEU A 300 -30.29 6.22 -15.30
CA LEU A 300 -30.45 7.33 -16.24
C LEU A 300 -31.13 6.87 -17.56
N ALA A 301 -30.71 5.73 -18.11
CA ALA A 301 -31.39 5.16 -19.28
C ALA A 301 -32.86 4.79 -18.99
N TYR A 302 -33.16 4.38 -17.76
CA TYR A 302 -34.52 4.07 -17.33
C TYR A 302 -35.40 5.34 -17.17
N LEU A 303 -34.81 6.42 -16.66
CA LEU A 303 -35.43 7.75 -16.55
C LEU A 303 -35.88 8.31 -17.90
N GLU A 304 -35.12 8.06 -18.97
CA GLU A 304 -35.45 8.52 -20.33
C GLU A 304 -36.65 7.78 -20.94
N GLN A 305 -36.99 6.59 -20.43
CA GLN A 305 -37.97 5.68 -21.04
C GLN A 305 -39.34 5.67 -20.35
N GLN A 306 -39.47 6.16 -19.12
CA GLN A 306 -40.71 6.05 -18.34
C GLN A 306 -41.11 7.34 -17.59
N LYS A 307 -42.42 7.54 -17.41
CA LYS A 307 -42.95 8.50 -16.43
C LYS A 307 -42.99 7.84 -15.06
N ILE A 308 -42.12 8.28 -14.15
CA ILE A 308 -42.00 7.70 -12.81
C ILE A 308 -43.15 8.18 -11.93
N ASN A 309 -43.99 7.24 -11.50
CA ASN A 309 -45.15 7.49 -10.63
C ASN A 309 -44.98 6.80 -9.26
N THR A 310 -43.81 6.96 -8.63
CA THR A 310 -43.51 6.39 -7.31
C THR A 310 -43.25 7.45 -6.25
N THR A 311 -43.68 7.15 -5.03
CA THR A 311 -43.45 7.99 -3.85
C THR A 311 -41.96 7.98 -3.50
N PRO A 312 -41.30 9.15 -3.35
CA PRO A 312 -39.86 9.21 -3.11
C PRO A 312 -39.49 8.64 -1.75
N ALA A 313 -38.30 8.02 -1.67
CA ALA A 313 -37.68 7.73 -0.38
C ALA A 313 -37.26 9.06 0.28
N ASN A 314 -37.70 9.30 1.52
CA ASN A 314 -37.46 10.56 2.23
C ASN A 314 -35.99 10.74 2.66
N SER A 315 -35.21 9.66 2.68
CA SER A 315 -33.82 9.64 3.15
C SER A 315 -32.91 8.89 2.18
N LEU A 316 -31.73 9.46 1.91
CA LEU A 316 -30.69 8.80 1.11
C LEU A 316 -30.24 7.49 1.77
N ILE A 317 -30.12 7.48 3.09
CA ILE A 317 -29.64 6.32 3.85
C ILE A 317 -30.61 5.14 3.72
N GLU A 318 -31.91 5.40 3.86
CA GLU A 318 -32.96 4.38 3.75
C GLU A 318 -32.99 3.76 2.35
N LEU A 319 -32.84 4.59 1.31
CA LEU A 319 -32.74 4.10 -0.06
C LEU A 319 -31.54 3.15 -0.23
N LEU A 320 -30.36 3.55 0.25
CA LEU A 320 -29.14 2.73 0.13
C LEU A 320 -29.25 1.42 0.92
N ASP A 321 -29.92 1.44 2.08
CA ASP A 321 -30.17 0.25 2.88
C ASP A 321 -31.17 -0.70 2.23
N ALA A 322 -32.26 -0.17 1.65
CA ALA A 322 -33.25 -0.96 0.92
C ALA A 322 -32.64 -1.64 -0.33
N LEU A 323 -31.74 -0.93 -1.03
CA LEU A 323 -30.98 -1.48 -2.16
C LEU A 323 -29.99 -2.56 -1.71
N SER A 324 -29.24 -2.31 -0.63
CA SER A 324 -28.19 -3.22 -0.13
C SER A 324 -28.75 -4.50 0.50
N SER A 325 -29.85 -4.38 1.23
CA SER A 325 -30.56 -5.51 1.83
C SER A 325 -31.41 -6.30 0.83
N ARG A 326 -31.53 -5.80 -0.42
CA ARG A 326 -32.39 -6.34 -1.47
C ARG A 326 -33.89 -6.35 -1.11
N GLN A 327 -34.34 -5.44 -0.23
CA GLN A 327 -35.77 -5.20 -0.01
C GLN A 327 -36.46 -4.71 -1.29
N ILE A 328 -35.77 -3.86 -2.05
CA ILE A 328 -36.19 -3.43 -3.39
C ILE A 328 -35.23 -3.98 -4.43
N THR A 329 -35.75 -4.53 -5.53
CA THR A 329 -34.93 -5.12 -6.61
C THR A 329 -35.54 -4.86 -7.99
N GLY A 330 -34.77 -5.09 -9.06
CA GLY A 330 -35.27 -4.97 -10.43
C GLY A 330 -35.73 -3.55 -10.77
N ASN A 331 -36.89 -3.44 -11.43
CA ASN A 331 -37.44 -2.14 -11.81
C ASN A 331 -37.87 -1.31 -10.59
N ALA A 332 -38.39 -1.92 -9.53
CA ALA A 332 -38.75 -1.20 -8.30
C ALA A 332 -37.55 -0.50 -7.64
N ALA A 333 -36.35 -1.09 -7.73
CA ALA A 333 -35.12 -0.45 -7.29
C ALA A 333 -34.71 0.73 -8.19
N LEU A 334 -34.93 0.62 -9.50
CA LEU A 334 -34.69 1.71 -10.45
C LEU A 334 -35.71 2.84 -10.25
N ASP A 335 -36.98 2.53 -10.05
CA ASP A 335 -38.05 3.49 -9.76
C ASP A 335 -37.73 4.30 -8.51
N ALA A 336 -37.34 3.63 -7.41
CA ALA A 336 -37.00 4.30 -6.16
C ALA A 336 -35.77 5.21 -6.29
N ALA A 337 -34.71 4.73 -6.95
CA ALA A 337 -33.50 5.52 -7.18
C ALA A 337 -33.75 6.71 -8.10
N ALA A 338 -34.55 6.52 -9.15
CA ALA A 338 -34.91 7.55 -10.11
C ALA A 338 -35.86 8.59 -9.52
N ALA A 339 -36.83 8.17 -8.70
CA ALA A 339 -37.68 9.08 -7.92
C ALA A 339 -36.85 9.93 -6.95
N PHE A 340 -35.88 9.33 -6.27
CA PHE A 340 -34.96 10.09 -5.40
C PHE A 340 -34.13 11.10 -6.21
N TYR A 341 -33.61 10.69 -7.37
CA TYR A 341 -32.85 11.56 -8.27
C TYR A 341 -33.66 12.78 -8.72
N ILE A 342 -34.91 12.60 -9.16
CA ILE A 342 -35.77 13.71 -9.60
C ILE A 342 -36.12 14.65 -8.45
N ASN A 343 -36.49 14.11 -7.29
CA ASN A 343 -37.08 14.91 -6.21
C ASN A 343 -36.04 15.60 -5.32
N HIS A 344 -34.85 15.01 -5.15
CA HIS A 344 -33.84 15.50 -4.20
C HIS A 344 -32.55 16.02 -4.88
N CYS A 345 -32.28 15.70 -6.15
CA CYS A 345 -31.07 16.17 -6.85
C CYS A 345 -31.38 17.34 -7.80
N LYS A 346 -31.47 18.55 -7.21
CA LYS A 346 -31.85 19.77 -7.92
C LYS A 346 -30.71 20.39 -8.73
N THR A 347 -29.46 20.23 -8.29
CA THR A 347 -28.27 20.77 -8.97
C THR A 347 -27.49 19.70 -9.72
N ASP A 348 -26.69 20.11 -10.71
CA ASP A 348 -25.80 19.19 -11.45
C ASP A 348 -24.79 18.49 -10.53
N ILE A 349 -24.32 19.21 -9.50
CA ILE A 349 -23.44 18.66 -8.47
C ILE A 349 -24.14 17.54 -7.68
N GLN A 350 -25.37 17.77 -7.23
CA GLN A 350 -26.13 16.75 -6.49
C GLN A 350 -26.41 15.53 -7.36
N ARG A 351 -26.79 15.75 -8.62
CA ARG A 351 -27.01 14.68 -9.61
C ARG A 351 -25.74 13.85 -9.83
N LEU A 352 -24.60 14.51 -10.00
CA LEU A 352 -23.31 13.87 -10.15
C LEU A 352 -22.93 13.05 -8.90
N MET A 353 -23.10 13.64 -7.71
CA MET A 353 -22.78 12.97 -6.45
C MET A 353 -23.67 11.76 -6.19
N PHE A 354 -24.97 11.87 -6.46
CA PHE A 354 -25.87 10.73 -6.33
C PHE A 354 -25.47 9.58 -7.25
N CYS A 355 -25.14 9.86 -8.51
CA CYS A 355 -24.61 8.84 -9.43
C CYS A 355 -23.34 8.17 -8.88
N ARG A 356 -22.40 8.95 -8.32
CA ARG A 356 -21.17 8.43 -7.71
C ARG A 356 -21.42 7.57 -6.46
N VAL A 357 -22.38 7.96 -5.62
CA VAL A 357 -22.83 7.18 -4.46
C VAL A 357 -23.41 5.84 -4.93
N LEU A 358 -24.29 5.88 -5.93
CA LEU A 358 -24.97 4.69 -6.45
C LEU A 358 -23.97 3.69 -7.05
N ASP A 359 -23.02 4.19 -7.85
CA ASP A 359 -21.93 3.41 -8.45
C ASP A 359 -20.84 3.00 -7.45
N ARG A 360 -20.97 3.42 -6.19
CA ARG A 360 -20.02 3.16 -5.11
C ARG A 360 -18.59 3.62 -5.43
N ASN A 361 -18.47 4.73 -6.16
CA ASN A 361 -17.19 5.30 -6.54
C ASN A 361 -17.26 6.84 -6.52
N LEU A 362 -16.82 7.42 -5.40
CA LEU A 362 -16.77 8.87 -5.23
C LEU A 362 -15.74 9.58 -6.11
N LYS A 363 -14.82 8.82 -6.73
CA LYS A 363 -13.68 9.36 -7.50
C LYS A 363 -12.82 10.35 -6.68
N VAL A 364 -12.44 9.92 -5.48
CA VAL A 364 -11.67 10.74 -4.51
C VAL A 364 -10.29 10.16 -4.19
N GLY A 365 -9.84 9.14 -4.93
CA GLY A 365 -8.52 8.54 -4.76
C GLY A 365 -8.28 7.81 -3.41
N VAL A 366 -9.29 7.68 -2.56
CA VAL A 366 -9.19 7.01 -1.25
C VAL A 366 -9.45 5.50 -1.39
N SER A 367 -8.59 4.68 -0.78
CA SER A 367 -8.78 3.23 -0.76
C SER A 367 -9.91 2.81 0.19
N VAL A 368 -10.59 1.71 -0.14
CA VAL A 368 -11.58 1.07 0.76
C VAL A 368 -10.99 0.83 2.16
N ARG A 369 -9.73 0.38 2.22
CA ARG A 369 -9.03 0.09 3.49
C ARG A 369 -8.89 1.34 4.35
N THR A 370 -8.55 2.47 3.73
CA THR A 370 -8.41 3.76 4.41
C THR A 370 -9.73 4.19 5.05
N VAL A 371 -10.81 4.19 4.26
CA VAL A 371 -12.13 4.58 4.77
C VAL A 371 -12.60 3.62 5.86
N CYS A 372 -12.50 2.30 5.64
CA CYS A 372 -12.91 1.32 6.64
C CYS A 372 -12.09 1.41 7.94
N LYS A 373 -10.78 1.68 7.89
CA LYS A 373 -9.94 1.86 9.08
C LYS A 373 -10.43 3.04 9.92
N ILE A 374 -10.74 4.17 9.29
CA ILE A 374 -11.24 5.36 9.99
C ILE A 374 -12.63 5.10 10.56
N LEU A 375 -13.54 4.54 9.77
CA LEU A 375 -14.92 4.27 10.20
C LEU A 375 -15.02 3.22 11.32
N LYS A 376 -14.00 2.36 11.50
CA LYS A 376 -13.91 1.44 12.65
C LYS A 376 -13.56 2.14 13.96
N HIS A 377 -12.81 3.24 13.91
CA HIS A 377 -12.39 3.98 15.10
C HIS A 377 -13.46 4.96 15.61
N VAL A 378 -14.44 5.31 14.79
CA VAL A 378 -15.46 6.32 15.11
C VAL A 378 -16.69 5.73 15.82
N ASP A 379 -17.03 4.45 15.58
CA ASP A 379 -18.34 3.91 15.97
C ASP A 379 -18.36 2.94 17.17
N GLU A 380 -17.24 2.38 17.65
CA GLU A 380 -17.25 1.43 18.78
C GLU A 380 -16.07 1.62 19.76
N PRO A 381 -16.33 1.75 21.08
CA PRO A 381 -15.31 1.50 22.10
C PRO A 381 -14.97 0.01 22.11
N LYS A 382 -13.69 -0.31 22.33
CA LYS A 382 -13.10 -1.66 22.31
C LYS A 382 -13.92 -2.69 23.13
N THR A 383 -14.90 -3.35 22.53
CA THR A 383 -15.52 -4.57 23.08
C THR A 383 -15.84 -5.61 21.98
N SER A 384 -15.26 -6.79 22.16
CA SER A 384 -15.65 -8.11 21.60
C SER A 384 -15.49 -8.40 20.09
N GLU A 385 -14.42 -9.16 19.79
CA GLU A 385 -14.42 -10.50 19.15
C GLU A 385 -15.34 -10.81 17.96
N THR A 386 -15.82 -9.82 17.21
CA THR A 386 -16.54 -10.06 15.95
C THR A 386 -15.93 -9.31 14.75
N ASP A 387 -14.61 -9.11 14.79
CA ASP A 387 -13.82 -8.38 13.78
C ASP A 387 -13.31 -9.27 12.61
N ASN A 388 -14.13 -10.20 12.11
CA ASN A 388 -13.72 -11.14 11.06
C ASN A 388 -14.34 -10.86 9.67
N SER A 389 -14.48 -9.59 9.27
CA SER A 389 -14.87 -9.27 7.88
C SER A 389 -13.68 -9.16 6.93
N PHE A 390 -12.45 -9.02 7.44
CA PHE A 390 -11.23 -8.98 6.63
C PHE A 390 -10.16 -9.91 7.21
N PHE A 391 -10.02 -11.09 6.61
CA PHE A 391 -8.86 -11.93 6.85
C PHE A 391 -7.77 -11.67 5.81
N HIS A 392 -6.53 -11.95 6.21
CA HIS A 392 -5.33 -11.57 5.51
C HIS A 392 -4.66 -12.82 4.92
N VAL A 393 -4.64 -12.92 3.58
CA VAL A 393 -4.02 -14.07 2.88
C VAL A 393 -2.60 -13.76 2.43
N SER A 394 -1.75 -14.78 2.38
CA SER A 394 -0.41 -14.68 1.79
C SER A 394 -0.48 -14.44 0.29
N LEU A 395 0.38 -13.55 -0.24
CA LEU A 395 0.42 -13.20 -1.67
C LEU A 395 1.85 -13.22 -2.21
N ALA A 396 1.99 -13.70 -3.45
CA ALA A 396 3.29 -13.89 -4.08
C ALA A 396 3.79 -12.61 -4.78
N ASN A 397 5.08 -12.30 -4.61
CA ASN A 397 5.82 -11.35 -5.45
C ASN A 397 6.26 -12.00 -6.77
N THR A 398 6.58 -11.19 -7.77
CA THR A 398 7.11 -11.70 -9.04
C THR A 398 8.60 -11.95 -8.88
N LEU A 399 9.07 -13.14 -9.26
CA LEU A 399 10.50 -13.35 -9.51
C LEU A 399 10.77 -12.95 -10.96
N HIS A 400 11.67 -11.99 -11.16
CA HIS A 400 12.03 -11.53 -12.49
C HIS A 400 12.93 -12.56 -13.19
N PRO A 401 12.77 -12.79 -14.51
CA PRO A 401 13.65 -13.68 -15.25
C PRO A 401 15.12 -13.31 -15.08
N GLY A 402 15.99 -14.31 -14.92
CA GLY A 402 17.43 -14.11 -14.71
C GLY A 402 17.82 -13.82 -13.26
N CYS A 403 16.86 -13.69 -12.34
CA CYS A 403 17.11 -13.49 -10.91
C CYS A 403 17.03 -14.78 -10.09
N GLU A 404 16.96 -15.95 -10.72
CA GLU A 404 16.80 -17.25 -10.03
C GLU A 404 17.97 -17.54 -9.08
N HIS A 405 19.19 -17.16 -9.46
CA HIS A 405 20.39 -17.30 -8.64
C HIS A 405 20.33 -16.50 -7.32
N LYS A 406 19.54 -15.41 -7.29
CA LYS A 406 19.45 -14.55 -6.11
C LYS A 406 18.81 -15.23 -4.92
N LEU A 407 18.01 -16.28 -5.12
CA LEU A 407 17.34 -17.00 -4.03
C LEU A 407 18.32 -17.61 -3.02
N TRP A 408 19.54 -17.93 -3.44
CA TRP A 408 20.62 -18.49 -2.61
C TRP A 408 21.74 -17.48 -2.35
N ASP A 409 21.54 -16.21 -2.66
CA ASP A 409 22.46 -15.13 -2.33
C ASP A 409 22.01 -14.44 -1.04
N SER A 410 22.84 -14.52 0.01
CA SER A 410 22.59 -13.88 1.32
C SER A 410 22.30 -12.40 1.24
N LYS A 411 22.79 -11.70 0.20
CA LYS A 411 22.55 -10.26 0.04
C LYS A 411 21.14 -9.96 -0.46
N SER A 412 20.49 -10.92 -1.11
CA SER A 412 19.20 -10.76 -1.78
C SER A 412 18.05 -11.38 -0.98
N TYR A 413 18.27 -12.52 -0.35
CA TYR A 413 17.30 -13.23 0.47
C TYR A 413 17.99 -13.91 1.65
N ASP A 414 17.32 -14.00 2.81
CA ASP A 414 17.80 -14.80 3.94
C ASP A 414 17.93 -16.26 3.48
N HIS A 415 19.14 -16.83 3.62
CA HIS A 415 19.47 -18.22 3.31
C HIS A 415 18.39 -19.17 3.84
N GLY A 416 17.49 -19.58 2.96
CA GLY A 416 16.29 -20.32 3.32
C GLY A 416 16.13 -21.57 2.47
N ASP A 417 15.58 -22.61 3.08
CA ASP A 417 15.15 -23.79 2.35
C ASP A 417 13.98 -23.42 1.42
N TRP A 418 14.22 -23.42 0.11
CA TRP A 418 13.19 -23.07 -0.88
C TRP A 418 12.44 -24.30 -1.37
N TYR A 419 11.15 -24.14 -1.61
CA TYR A 419 10.24 -25.13 -2.16
C TYR A 419 9.56 -24.57 -3.41
N ALA A 420 9.48 -25.35 -4.48
CA ALA A 420 8.75 -24.99 -5.69
C ALA A 420 7.53 -25.90 -5.88
N SER A 421 6.50 -25.36 -6.49
CA SER A 421 5.26 -26.07 -6.83
C SER A 421 4.65 -25.51 -8.09
N ARG A 422 3.78 -26.29 -8.73
CA ARG A 422 2.96 -25.84 -9.85
C ARG A 422 2.15 -24.60 -9.46
N LYS A 423 2.16 -23.59 -10.31
CA LYS A 423 1.19 -22.50 -10.24
C LYS A 423 -0.10 -22.91 -10.95
N LEU A 424 -1.15 -23.09 -10.16
CA LEU A 424 -2.47 -23.50 -10.66
C LEU A 424 -3.25 -22.30 -11.21
N ASP A 425 -3.90 -22.50 -12.36
CA ASP A 425 -4.73 -21.48 -13.02
C ASP A 425 -6.22 -21.65 -12.67
N GLY A 426 -6.53 -21.44 -11.38
CA GLY A 426 -7.86 -21.62 -10.83
C GLY A 426 -8.42 -20.37 -10.14
N VAL A 427 -9.23 -20.59 -9.12
CA VAL A 427 -9.73 -19.53 -8.23
C VAL A 427 -9.35 -19.84 -6.79
N ARG A 428 -8.52 -18.96 -6.20
CA ARG A 428 -8.12 -18.98 -4.80
C ARG A 428 -9.30 -19.17 -3.84
N CYS A 429 -9.21 -20.18 -2.99
CA CYS A 429 -10.21 -20.53 -1.99
C CYS A 429 -9.55 -20.77 -0.63
N ILE A 430 -10.21 -20.28 0.40
CA ILE A 430 -9.84 -20.42 1.80
C ILE A 430 -10.95 -21.22 2.48
N ALA A 431 -10.64 -22.42 2.96
CA ALA A 431 -11.60 -23.26 3.67
C ALA A 431 -11.32 -23.17 5.18
N PHE A 432 -12.27 -22.61 5.93
CA PHE A 432 -12.26 -22.65 7.39
C PHE A 432 -12.95 -23.93 7.86
N VAL A 433 -12.27 -24.69 8.70
CA VAL A 433 -12.83 -25.85 9.39
C VAL A 433 -12.84 -25.53 10.87
N LYS A 434 -14.03 -25.33 11.46
CA LYS A 434 -14.21 -25.03 12.89
C LYS A 434 -15.28 -25.94 13.48
N GLN A 435 -14.90 -26.85 14.38
CA GLN A 435 -15.82 -27.77 15.04
C GLN A 435 -16.73 -28.56 14.06
N GLY A 436 -16.20 -28.95 12.91
CA GLY A 436 -16.95 -29.65 11.86
C GLY A 436 -17.82 -28.77 10.96
N ASP A 437 -17.91 -27.46 11.21
CA ASP A 437 -18.46 -26.47 10.28
C ASP A 437 -17.39 -26.08 9.26
N ILE A 438 -17.70 -26.26 7.97
CA ILE A 438 -16.77 -26.02 6.86
C ILE A 438 -17.31 -24.87 6.03
N ARG A 439 -16.53 -23.79 5.92
CA ARG A 439 -16.93 -22.60 5.14
C ARG A 439 -15.83 -22.18 4.18
N PHE A 440 -16.23 -21.95 2.94
CA PHE A 440 -15.32 -21.55 1.87
C PHE A 440 -15.43 -20.06 1.58
N TYR A 441 -14.28 -19.40 1.43
CA TYR A 441 -14.20 -18.00 1.09
C TYR A 441 -13.21 -17.74 -0.04
N SER A 442 -13.53 -16.80 -0.92
CA SER A 442 -12.57 -16.24 -1.87
C SER A 442 -11.48 -15.44 -1.15
N ARG A 443 -10.40 -15.13 -1.86
CA ARG A 443 -9.37 -14.16 -1.45
C ARG A 443 -9.90 -12.84 -0.87
N THR A 444 -11.09 -12.40 -1.28
CA THR A 444 -11.70 -11.13 -0.87
C THR A 444 -12.70 -11.27 0.29
N GLY A 445 -12.78 -12.44 0.93
CA GLY A 445 -13.71 -12.69 2.04
C GLY A 445 -15.14 -13.05 1.62
N ARG A 446 -15.42 -13.21 0.32
CA ARG A 446 -16.75 -13.64 -0.14
C ARG A 446 -16.94 -15.14 0.00
N MET A 447 -18.04 -15.54 0.62
CA MET A 447 -18.41 -16.95 0.78
C MET A 447 -18.72 -17.62 -0.56
N ILE A 448 -18.21 -18.83 -0.77
CA ILE A 448 -18.46 -19.68 -1.94
C ILE A 448 -19.39 -20.82 -1.50
N LYS A 449 -20.63 -20.81 -1.98
CA LYS A 449 -21.68 -21.77 -1.57
C LYS A 449 -21.79 -23.02 -2.47
N SER A 450 -21.10 -23.05 -3.60
CA SER A 450 -21.25 -24.06 -4.66
C SER A 450 -20.31 -25.26 -4.53
N LEU A 451 -19.66 -25.45 -3.37
CA LEU A 451 -18.57 -26.41 -3.17
C LEU A 451 -18.97 -27.63 -2.32
N GLN A 452 -20.22 -28.10 -2.43
CA GLN A 452 -20.74 -29.21 -1.64
C GLN A 452 -19.88 -30.48 -1.75
N LYS A 453 -19.40 -30.80 -2.96
CA LYS A 453 -18.53 -31.96 -3.22
C LYS A 453 -17.15 -31.86 -2.52
N VAL A 454 -16.61 -30.66 -2.43
CA VAL A 454 -15.35 -30.39 -1.71
C VAL A 454 -15.58 -30.45 -0.21
N GLU A 455 -16.72 -29.91 0.25
CA GLU A 455 -17.14 -29.99 1.65
C GLU A 455 -17.23 -31.43 2.14
N GLU A 456 -17.88 -32.29 1.36
CA GLU A 456 -18.00 -33.72 1.64
C GLU A 456 -16.61 -34.38 1.69
N ALA A 457 -15.74 -34.11 0.72
CA ALA A 457 -14.37 -34.65 0.70
C ALA A 457 -13.58 -34.25 1.97
N ILE A 458 -13.64 -32.99 2.39
CA ILE A 458 -13.00 -32.52 3.64
C ILE A 458 -13.63 -33.22 4.84
N ARG A 459 -14.97 -33.29 4.90
CA ARG A 459 -15.72 -33.87 6.02
C ARG A 459 -15.36 -35.34 6.25
N THR A 460 -15.15 -36.13 5.19
CA THR A 460 -14.73 -37.54 5.31
C THR A 460 -13.35 -37.73 5.97
N ARG A 461 -12.53 -36.68 6.06
CA ARG A 461 -11.18 -36.71 6.64
C ARG A 461 -11.08 -36.11 8.04
N LEU A 462 -12.15 -35.49 8.54
CA LEU A 462 -12.14 -34.89 9.86
C LEU A 462 -12.08 -35.99 10.93
N THR A 463 -11.23 -35.77 11.93
CA THR A 463 -11.16 -36.59 13.13
C THR A 463 -11.62 -35.76 14.34
N GLU A 464 -11.99 -36.41 15.44
CA GLU A 464 -12.41 -35.72 16.68
C GLU A 464 -11.36 -34.73 17.22
N LYS A 465 -10.07 -34.99 16.92
CA LYS A 465 -8.94 -34.17 17.39
C LYS A 465 -8.53 -33.04 16.42
N GLN A 466 -8.93 -33.10 15.15
CA GLN A 466 -8.56 -32.10 14.13
C GLN A 466 -9.81 -31.39 13.62
N GLN A 467 -10.21 -30.34 14.34
CA GLN A 467 -11.42 -29.59 14.01
C GLN A 467 -11.25 -28.08 13.89
N ASN A 468 -10.03 -27.54 14.05
CA ASN A 468 -9.78 -26.10 14.03
C ASN A 468 -8.55 -25.77 13.18
N PHE A 469 -8.75 -25.53 11.88
CA PHE A 469 -7.69 -25.13 10.96
C PHE A 469 -8.26 -24.41 9.73
N VAL A 470 -7.36 -23.83 8.95
CA VAL A 470 -7.62 -23.18 7.67
C VAL A 470 -6.81 -23.90 6.60
N LEU A 471 -7.48 -24.35 5.54
CA LEU A 471 -6.84 -24.83 4.32
C LEU A 471 -6.79 -23.69 3.31
N ASP A 472 -5.61 -23.46 2.74
CA ASP A 472 -5.42 -22.47 1.69
C ASP A 472 -5.06 -23.18 0.38
N GLY A 473 -5.86 -22.94 -0.66
CA GLY A 473 -5.78 -23.69 -1.91
C GLY A 473 -6.36 -22.96 -3.11
N GLU A 474 -6.31 -23.61 -4.26
CA GLU A 474 -6.90 -23.13 -5.51
C GLU A 474 -8.00 -24.10 -5.94
N ILE A 475 -9.18 -23.59 -6.32
CA ILE A 475 -10.20 -24.44 -6.93
C ILE A 475 -9.98 -24.47 -8.44
N CYS A 476 -9.85 -25.67 -8.97
CA CYS A 476 -9.63 -25.92 -10.39
C CYS A 476 -10.75 -26.78 -10.97
N ILE A 477 -10.98 -26.61 -12.27
CA ILE A 477 -11.76 -27.52 -13.10
C ILE A 477 -10.83 -27.97 -14.22
N TYR A 478 -10.77 -29.27 -14.47
CA TYR A 478 -9.87 -29.86 -15.44
C TYR A 478 -10.61 -30.28 -16.69
N ASP A 479 -10.11 -29.87 -17.86
CA ASP A 479 -10.49 -30.44 -19.15
C ASP A 479 -9.68 -31.72 -19.37
N ASN A 480 -10.36 -32.82 -19.74
CA ASN A 480 -9.76 -34.13 -19.99
C ASN A 480 -8.80 -34.63 -18.87
N GLY A 481 -8.98 -34.15 -17.64
CA GLY A 481 -8.24 -34.58 -16.46
C GLY A 481 -6.84 -33.99 -16.26
N SER A 482 -6.32 -33.12 -17.14
CA SER A 482 -4.91 -32.65 -17.07
C SER A 482 -4.71 -31.13 -17.18
N THR A 483 -5.55 -30.42 -17.93
CA THR A 483 -5.41 -28.97 -18.18
C THR A 483 -6.45 -28.18 -17.37
N GLU A 484 -6.03 -27.17 -16.59
CA GLU A 484 -6.96 -26.30 -15.87
C GLU A 484 -7.73 -25.38 -16.83
N ASN A 485 -9.05 -25.32 -16.65
CA ASN A 485 -9.92 -24.40 -17.37
C ASN A 485 -10.39 -23.26 -16.45
N PHE A 486 -9.60 -22.17 -16.45
CA PHE A 486 -9.88 -20.96 -15.67
C PHE A 486 -11.25 -20.34 -16.00
N LEU A 487 -11.69 -20.39 -17.27
CA LEU A 487 -12.96 -19.80 -17.69
C LEU A 487 -14.14 -20.60 -17.14
N ALA A 488 -14.05 -21.93 -17.17
CA ALA A 488 -15.07 -22.83 -16.65
C ALA A 488 -15.28 -22.63 -15.14
N VAL A 489 -14.20 -22.60 -14.36
CA VAL A 489 -14.31 -22.41 -12.89
C VAL A 489 -14.89 -21.05 -12.53
N ASN A 490 -14.48 -19.98 -13.22
CA ASN A 490 -15.03 -18.65 -12.97
C ASN A 490 -16.52 -18.54 -13.32
N ARG A 491 -16.93 -19.18 -14.42
CA ARG A 491 -18.33 -19.22 -14.83
C ARG A 491 -19.18 -19.92 -13.77
N GLN A 492 -18.75 -21.08 -13.27
CA GLN A 492 -19.50 -21.85 -12.28
C GLN A 492 -19.56 -21.19 -10.90
N ILE A 493 -18.47 -20.55 -10.44
CA ILE A 493 -18.49 -19.78 -9.17
C ILE A 493 -19.48 -18.60 -9.21
N ARG A 494 -19.72 -18.01 -10.39
CA ARG A 494 -20.69 -16.91 -10.57
C ARG A 494 -22.14 -17.38 -10.57
N MET A 495 -22.40 -18.65 -10.91
CA MET A 495 -23.74 -19.23 -10.87
C MET A 495 -24.12 -19.47 -9.40
N LYS A 496 -24.82 -18.50 -8.81
CA LYS A 496 -25.33 -18.63 -7.45
C LYS A 496 -26.33 -19.77 -7.39
N ASP A 497 -26.28 -20.55 -6.30
CA ASP A 497 -27.27 -21.56 -5.93
C ASP A 497 -27.29 -22.85 -6.79
N ARG A 498 -26.22 -23.12 -7.56
CA ARG A 498 -26.00 -24.43 -8.19
C ARG A 498 -24.70 -25.08 -7.70
N PRO A 499 -24.69 -26.40 -7.41
CA PRO A 499 -23.47 -27.11 -7.11
C PRO A 499 -22.50 -27.05 -8.28
N MET A 500 -21.22 -26.87 -7.99
CA MET A 500 -20.18 -26.89 -9.01
C MET A 500 -20.01 -28.31 -9.57
N THR A 501 -19.85 -28.41 -10.88
CA THR A 501 -19.61 -29.67 -11.59
C THR A 501 -18.12 -29.99 -11.53
N ASN A 502 -17.79 -31.09 -10.87
CA ASN A 502 -16.44 -31.65 -10.71
C ASN A 502 -15.36 -30.64 -10.25
N PRO A 503 -15.60 -29.92 -9.14
CA PRO A 503 -14.59 -29.04 -8.57
C PRO A 503 -13.45 -29.85 -7.97
N VAL A 504 -12.20 -29.45 -8.20
CA VAL A 504 -11.05 -30.01 -7.49
C VAL A 504 -10.44 -28.92 -6.64
N TYR A 505 -10.37 -29.15 -5.33
CA TYR A 505 -9.69 -28.24 -4.41
C TYR A 505 -8.25 -28.70 -4.21
N GLU A 506 -7.33 -27.96 -4.82
CA GLU A 506 -5.88 -28.20 -4.78
C GLU A 506 -5.27 -27.34 -3.67
N VAL A 507 -5.02 -27.96 -2.51
CA VAL A 507 -4.57 -27.29 -1.29
C VAL A 507 -3.05 -27.21 -1.26
N PHE A 508 -2.50 -26.05 -0.95
CA PHE A 508 -1.04 -25.85 -0.85
C PHE A 508 -0.59 -25.31 0.52
N ASP A 509 -1.48 -25.01 1.46
CA ASP A 509 -1.11 -24.63 2.84
C ASP A 509 -2.14 -25.12 3.87
N TYR A 510 -1.65 -25.37 5.09
CA TYR A 510 -2.43 -25.78 6.27
C TYR A 510 -2.03 -24.88 7.44
N ILE A 511 -2.97 -24.11 7.97
CA ILE A 511 -2.70 -23.01 8.89
C ILE A 511 -3.63 -23.12 10.10
N SER A 512 -3.17 -22.74 11.29
CA SER A 512 -4.05 -22.64 12.46
C SER A 512 -5.08 -21.52 12.26
N ILE A 513 -6.29 -21.66 12.83
CA ILE A 513 -7.29 -20.57 12.79
C ILE A 513 -6.71 -19.31 13.45
N ASP A 514 -6.08 -19.46 14.61
CA ASP A 514 -5.56 -18.34 15.39
C ASP A 514 -4.44 -17.62 14.64
N GLY A 515 -3.48 -18.36 14.06
CA GLY A 515 -2.41 -17.78 13.26
C GLY A 515 -2.90 -17.12 11.97
N PHE A 516 -3.91 -17.71 11.31
CA PHE A 516 -4.53 -17.11 10.13
C PHE A 516 -5.25 -15.80 10.46
N MET A 517 -6.01 -15.79 11.56
CA MET A 517 -6.74 -14.61 12.01
C MET A 517 -5.81 -13.49 12.50
N ALA A 518 -4.71 -13.83 13.17
CA ALA A 518 -3.66 -12.89 13.53
C ALA A 518 -2.86 -12.37 12.31
N GLY A 519 -3.02 -12.99 11.14
CA GLY A 519 -2.26 -12.68 9.93
C GLY A 519 -0.79 -13.13 9.98
N LYS A 520 -0.41 -13.91 10.99
CA LYS A 520 0.93 -14.50 11.16
C LYS A 520 0.80 -15.81 11.95
N ASP A 521 1.30 -16.90 11.40
CA ASP A 521 1.38 -18.21 12.09
C ASP A 521 2.85 -18.57 12.27
N PRO A 522 3.34 -18.82 13.50
CA PRO A 522 4.76 -19.10 13.77
C PRO A 522 5.24 -20.44 13.18
N THR A 523 4.33 -21.34 12.79
CA THR A 523 4.66 -22.64 12.19
C THR A 523 5.40 -22.47 10.86
N THR A 524 6.55 -23.12 10.68
CA THR A 524 7.33 -23.06 9.43
C THR A 524 6.60 -23.74 8.28
N PHE A 525 6.91 -23.33 7.04
CA PHE A 525 6.24 -23.88 5.85
C PHE A 525 6.40 -25.41 5.74
N ALA A 526 7.57 -25.97 6.01
CA ALA A 526 7.81 -27.41 5.98
C ALA A 526 6.93 -28.17 6.99
N GLU A 527 6.73 -27.63 8.19
CA GLU A 527 5.84 -28.24 9.19
C GLU A 527 4.37 -28.13 8.76
N ARG A 528 3.96 -26.99 8.19
CA ARG A 528 2.60 -26.85 7.63
C ARG A 528 2.35 -27.85 6.49
N GLN A 529 3.34 -28.10 5.62
CA GLN A 529 3.24 -29.14 4.59
C GLN A 529 3.16 -30.55 5.16
N ARG A 530 3.87 -30.84 6.26
CA ARG A 530 3.77 -32.13 6.97
C ARG A 530 2.35 -32.34 7.52
N GLN A 531 1.77 -31.31 8.13
CA GLN A 531 0.39 -31.34 8.63
C GLN A 531 -0.62 -31.51 7.49
N LEU A 532 -0.43 -30.81 6.37
CA LEU A 532 -1.25 -30.95 5.17
C LEU A 532 -1.19 -32.37 4.62
N ALA A 533 0.01 -32.94 4.49
CA ALA A 533 0.21 -34.31 4.01
C ALA A 533 -0.44 -35.34 4.94
N ALA A 534 -0.33 -35.15 6.27
CA ALA A 534 -0.97 -36.01 7.26
C ALA A 534 -2.51 -35.94 7.19
N PHE A 535 -3.08 -34.78 6.86
CA PHE A 535 -4.52 -34.59 6.69
C PHE A 535 -5.03 -35.17 5.36
N ILE A 536 -4.36 -34.84 4.25
CA ILE A 536 -4.78 -35.23 2.89
C ILE A 536 -4.42 -36.68 2.56
N GLN A 537 -3.37 -37.25 3.13
CA GLN A 537 -2.93 -38.65 2.93
C GLN A 537 -2.93 -39.05 1.44
N LYS A 538 -3.99 -39.74 0.97
CA LYS A 538 -4.20 -40.08 -0.44
C LYS A 538 -5.06 -39.04 -1.17
N PRO A 539 -4.74 -38.63 -2.40
CA PRO A 539 -5.58 -37.74 -3.20
C PRO A 539 -7.00 -38.28 -3.39
N GLN A 540 -8.01 -37.42 -3.28
CA GLN A 540 -9.41 -37.72 -3.60
C GLN A 540 -9.85 -36.95 -4.86
N PRO A 541 -10.98 -37.33 -5.50
CA PRO A 541 -11.47 -36.66 -6.70
C PRO A 541 -11.64 -35.14 -6.56
N HIS A 542 -12.04 -34.66 -5.38
CA HIS A 542 -12.38 -33.24 -5.14
C HIS A 542 -11.44 -32.54 -4.16
N LEU A 543 -10.44 -33.24 -3.61
CA LEU A 543 -9.52 -32.72 -2.61
C LEU A 543 -8.13 -33.34 -2.80
N ARG A 544 -7.14 -32.48 -3.07
CA ARG A 544 -5.77 -32.87 -3.38
C ARG A 544 -4.79 -31.91 -2.72
N ALA A 545 -3.58 -32.38 -2.44
CA ALA A 545 -2.49 -31.54 -1.99
C ALA A 545 -1.58 -31.23 -3.17
N VAL A 546 -1.21 -29.97 -3.33
CA VAL A 546 -0.24 -29.54 -4.33
C VAL A 546 1.15 -29.98 -3.87
N GLU A 547 1.82 -30.77 -4.71
CA GLU A 547 3.18 -31.23 -4.45
C GLU A 547 4.15 -30.04 -4.28
N GLN A 548 4.97 -30.10 -3.23
CA GLN A 548 6.03 -29.14 -2.94
C GLN A 548 7.38 -29.83 -3.05
N THR A 549 8.17 -29.48 -4.05
CA THR A 549 9.51 -30.02 -4.27
C THR A 549 10.53 -29.08 -3.63
N LYS A 550 11.41 -29.59 -2.76
CA LYS A 550 12.51 -28.80 -2.22
C LYS A 550 13.51 -28.52 -3.35
N VAL A 551 13.87 -27.26 -3.55
CA VAL A 551 14.80 -26.83 -4.59
C VAL A 551 16.11 -26.41 -3.95
N THR A 552 17.21 -26.89 -4.50
CA THR A 552 18.55 -26.71 -3.93
C THR A 552 19.45 -25.80 -4.76
N SER A 553 19.10 -25.55 -6.03
CA SER A 553 19.89 -24.73 -6.93
C SER A 553 19.06 -23.98 -7.97
N ALA A 554 19.62 -22.91 -8.52
CA ALA A 554 18.99 -22.17 -9.61
C ALA A 554 18.81 -23.02 -10.88
N THR A 555 19.74 -23.94 -11.16
CA THR A 555 19.66 -24.86 -12.31
C THR A 555 18.46 -25.80 -12.19
N GLU A 556 18.21 -26.35 -10.99
CA GLU A 556 17.05 -27.18 -10.72
C GLU A 556 15.74 -26.39 -10.91
N LEU A 557 15.69 -25.14 -10.43
CA LEU A 557 14.54 -24.26 -10.63
C LEU A 557 14.28 -23.95 -12.11
N LEU A 558 15.33 -23.71 -12.89
CA LEU A 558 15.23 -23.48 -14.34
C LEU A 558 14.71 -24.73 -15.06
N HIS A 559 15.18 -25.92 -14.69
CA HIS A 559 14.66 -27.16 -15.24
C HIS A 559 13.17 -27.37 -14.90
N MET A 560 12.77 -27.12 -13.65
CA MET A 560 11.35 -27.16 -13.28
C MET A 560 10.51 -26.15 -14.06
N LYS A 561 11.08 -24.98 -14.36
CA LYS A 561 10.44 -23.94 -15.18
C LYS A 561 10.20 -24.44 -16.62
N GLU A 562 11.19 -25.06 -17.24
CA GLU A 562 11.06 -25.67 -18.57
C GLU A 562 9.97 -26.77 -18.58
N GLN A 563 9.96 -27.64 -17.57
CA GLN A 563 8.93 -28.66 -17.41
C GLN A 563 7.53 -28.06 -17.22
N ALA A 564 7.41 -26.96 -16.48
CA ALA A 564 6.14 -26.26 -16.32
C ALA A 564 5.60 -25.75 -17.67
N ILE A 565 6.48 -25.25 -18.56
CA ILE A 565 6.11 -24.79 -19.90
C ILE A 565 5.67 -25.97 -20.77
N LEU A 566 6.44 -27.07 -20.79
CA LEU A 566 6.11 -28.28 -21.57
C LEU A 566 4.77 -28.88 -21.17
N ASN A 567 4.45 -28.84 -19.87
CA ASN A 567 3.17 -29.33 -19.35
C ASN A 567 2.02 -28.31 -19.46
N GLY A 568 2.25 -27.13 -20.03
CA GLY A 568 1.25 -26.08 -20.21
C GLY A 568 0.76 -25.46 -18.90
N TRP A 569 1.58 -25.46 -17.84
CA TRP A 569 1.23 -24.89 -16.54
C TRP A 569 1.30 -23.36 -16.57
N GLU A 570 0.60 -22.71 -15.64
CA GLU A 570 0.64 -21.24 -15.55
C GLU A 570 2.04 -20.70 -15.19
N GLY A 571 2.86 -21.56 -14.59
CA GLY A 571 4.19 -21.27 -14.09
C GLY A 571 4.47 -22.00 -12.78
N LEU A 572 5.30 -21.41 -11.94
CA LEU A 572 5.69 -21.97 -10.63
C LEU A 572 5.43 -20.97 -9.49
N ILE A 573 5.19 -21.51 -8.30
CA ILE A 573 5.26 -20.77 -7.04
C ILE A 573 6.42 -21.32 -6.22
N VAL A 574 7.34 -20.43 -5.85
CA VAL A 574 8.49 -20.71 -5.01
C VAL A 574 8.22 -20.13 -3.61
N ARG A 575 8.45 -20.92 -2.55
CA ARG A 575 8.16 -20.57 -1.15
C ARG A 575 9.38 -20.82 -0.29
N ASN A 576 9.72 -19.87 0.58
CA ASN A 576 10.75 -20.03 1.59
C ASN A 576 10.18 -20.78 2.80
N ASN A 577 11.03 -21.55 3.49
CA ASN A 577 10.70 -22.30 4.70
C ASN A 577 10.53 -21.42 5.95
N VAL A 578 9.62 -20.46 5.90
CA VAL A 578 9.39 -19.49 6.98
C VAL A 578 7.96 -19.56 7.53
N PHE A 579 7.74 -18.81 8.60
CA PHE A 579 6.43 -18.61 9.20
C PHE A 579 5.43 -17.97 8.22
N TYR A 580 4.14 -18.26 8.39
CA TYR A 580 3.10 -17.72 7.51
C TYR A 580 2.97 -16.20 7.70
N LYS A 581 2.83 -15.46 6.60
CA LYS A 581 2.59 -14.01 6.59
C LYS A 581 1.36 -13.72 5.74
N GLY A 582 0.29 -13.19 6.33
CA GLY A 582 -0.97 -12.79 5.67
C GLY A 582 -0.87 -11.55 4.78
N LYS A 583 0.26 -11.37 4.10
CA LYS A 583 0.53 -10.22 3.24
C LYS A 583 1.28 -10.66 2.01
N ARG A 584 1.47 -9.71 1.09
CA ARG A 584 2.44 -9.85 0.02
C ARG A 584 3.84 -9.89 0.64
N SER A 585 4.62 -10.92 0.34
CA SER A 585 5.97 -11.08 0.89
C SER A 585 6.97 -11.54 -0.16
N ARG A 586 8.27 -11.41 0.17
CA ARG A 586 9.38 -11.93 -0.62
C ARG A 586 9.62 -13.43 -0.40
N ASP A 587 9.01 -13.99 0.64
CA ASP A 587 9.08 -15.41 0.98
C ASP A 587 8.20 -16.28 0.07
N MET A 588 7.34 -15.67 -0.75
CA MET A 588 6.55 -16.37 -1.75
C MET A 588 6.67 -15.64 -3.08
N LEU A 589 7.19 -16.34 -4.08
CA LEU A 589 7.51 -15.79 -5.39
C LEU A 589 6.75 -16.57 -6.47
N LYS A 590 6.30 -15.87 -7.50
CA LYS A 590 5.66 -16.46 -8.66
C LYS A 590 6.58 -16.28 -9.87
N ILE A 591 6.80 -17.37 -10.58
CA ILE A 591 7.47 -17.41 -11.88
C ILE A 591 6.35 -17.65 -12.89
N LYS A 592 6.25 -16.75 -13.86
CA LYS A 592 5.31 -16.88 -14.98
C LYS A 592 6.09 -16.64 -16.25
N GLU A 593 5.89 -17.50 -17.23
CA GLU A 593 6.37 -17.21 -18.57
C GLU A 593 5.40 -16.28 -19.27
N TRP A 594 5.95 -15.35 -20.04
CA TRP A 594 5.20 -14.42 -20.84
C TRP A 594 5.63 -14.60 -22.28
N GLU A 595 4.67 -14.58 -23.20
CA GLU A 595 4.95 -14.49 -24.62
C GLU A 595 5.09 -13.01 -25.01
N ASP A 596 6.07 -12.72 -25.85
CA ASP A 596 6.24 -11.40 -26.47
C ASP A 596 5.93 -11.55 -27.97
N ALA A 597 5.09 -10.68 -28.51
CA ALA A 597 4.88 -10.58 -29.95
C ALA A 597 4.89 -9.12 -30.41
N GLU A 598 5.33 -8.90 -31.64
CA GLU A 598 5.33 -7.57 -32.27
C GLU A 598 4.00 -7.31 -32.96
N TYR A 599 3.45 -6.11 -32.75
CA TYR A 599 2.22 -5.65 -33.40
C TYR A 599 2.39 -4.23 -33.93
N LEU A 600 1.68 -3.92 -35.00
CA LEU A 600 1.47 -2.55 -35.44
C LEU A 600 0.26 -1.96 -34.73
N VAL A 601 0.41 -0.78 -34.15
CA VAL A 601 -0.72 -0.03 -33.59
C VAL A 601 -1.61 0.43 -34.72
N LYS A 602 -2.87 0.00 -34.71
CA LYS A 602 -3.87 0.37 -35.71
C LYS A 602 -4.60 1.65 -35.36
N ASP A 603 -4.91 1.83 -34.08
CA ASP A 603 -5.68 2.97 -33.58
C ASP A 603 -5.48 3.13 -32.06
N ILE A 604 -6.06 4.17 -31.47
CA ILE A 604 -6.06 4.43 -30.04
C ILE A 604 -7.47 4.69 -29.50
N GLU A 605 -7.71 4.28 -28.26
CA GLU A 605 -8.88 4.69 -27.49
C GLU A 605 -8.49 5.82 -26.53
N THR A 606 -9.33 6.85 -26.42
CA THR A 606 -9.13 7.96 -25.50
C THR A 606 -10.23 8.03 -24.45
N GLY A 607 -9.88 8.52 -23.27
CA GLY A 607 -10.80 8.70 -22.16
C GLY A 607 -10.33 9.79 -21.21
N LEU A 608 -11.19 10.19 -20.28
CA LEU A 608 -10.82 11.15 -19.24
C LEU A 608 -10.13 10.42 -18.08
N MET A 609 -8.99 10.93 -17.65
CA MET A 609 -8.26 10.47 -16.48
C MET A 609 -7.97 11.65 -15.57
N ARG A 610 -8.11 11.44 -14.25
CA ARG A 610 -7.80 12.44 -13.23
C ARG A 610 -6.28 12.51 -13.06
N MET A 611 -5.70 13.69 -13.24
CA MET A 611 -4.27 13.92 -13.07
C MET A 611 -3.91 13.89 -11.57
N PRO A 612 -2.91 13.11 -11.13
CA PRO A 612 -2.57 13.00 -9.71
C PRO A 612 -2.06 14.30 -9.09
N ASP A 613 -1.41 15.15 -9.87
CA ASP A 613 -0.76 16.39 -9.47
C ASP A 613 -1.73 17.58 -9.45
N THR A 614 -2.51 17.78 -10.51
CA THR A 614 -3.45 18.92 -10.61
C THR A 614 -4.84 18.59 -10.09
N GLY A 615 -5.18 17.30 -10.02
CA GLY A 615 -6.54 16.88 -9.75
C GLY A 615 -7.50 17.35 -10.84
N GLU A 616 -7.08 17.54 -12.10
CA GLU A 616 -7.97 17.85 -13.22
C GLU A 616 -8.25 16.61 -14.06
N ASP A 617 -9.42 16.56 -14.72
CA ASP A 617 -9.70 15.49 -15.69
C ASP A 617 -9.10 15.88 -17.05
N LYS A 618 -8.03 15.19 -17.47
CA LYS A 618 -7.42 15.38 -18.78
C LYS A 618 -7.79 14.23 -19.72
N ARG A 619 -7.97 14.53 -21.00
CA ARG A 619 -8.12 13.49 -22.04
C ARG A 619 -6.78 12.81 -22.25
N VAL A 620 -6.75 11.49 -22.10
CA VAL A 620 -5.56 10.66 -22.25
C VAL A 620 -5.86 9.42 -23.07
N MET A 621 -4.82 8.77 -23.60
CA MET A 621 -4.91 7.50 -24.28
C MET A 621 -5.12 6.39 -23.22
N THR A 622 -6.23 5.67 -23.32
CA THR A 622 -6.54 4.56 -22.41
C THR A 622 -5.88 3.27 -22.88
N SER A 623 -5.87 3.06 -24.19
CA SER A 623 -5.46 1.82 -24.84
C SER A 623 -5.05 2.05 -26.28
N VAL A 624 -4.18 1.19 -26.80
CA VAL A 624 -3.94 1.03 -28.23
C VAL A 624 -4.71 -0.18 -28.76
N LEU A 625 -5.16 -0.11 -30.01
CA LEU A 625 -5.79 -1.22 -30.72
C LEU A 625 -4.77 -1.88 -31.64
N ILE A 626 -4.56 -3.18 -31.44
CA ILE A 626 -3.73 -4.04 -32.30
C ILE A 626 -4.60 -5.07 -32.99
N GLU A 627 -4.09 -5.68 -34.05
CA GLU A 627 -4.74 -6.80 -34.73
C GLU A 627 -4.00 -8.10 -34.43
N HIS A 628 -4.68 -9.04 -33.75
CA HIS A 628 -4.16 -10.38 -33.48
C HIS A 628 -4.98 -11.44 -34.21
N LYS A 629 -4.36 -12.12 -35.17
CA LYS A 629 -5.00 -13.18 -35.98
C LYS A 629 -6.38 -12.77 -36.52
N GLY A 630 -6.46 -11.55 -37.07
CA GLY A 630 -7.68 -10.97 -37.66
C GLY A 630 -8.70 -10.41 -36.67
N ASN A 631 -8.38 -10.33 -35.37
CA ASN A 631 -9.26 -9.76 -34.35
C ASN A 631 -8.63 -8.52 -33.69
N ALA A 632 -9.42 -7.48 -33.45
CA ALA A 632 -8.96 -6.31 -32.71
C ALA A 632 -8.78 -6.63 -31.22
N VAL A 633 -7.62 -6.31 -30.67
CA VAL A 633 -7.29 -6.48 -29.24
C VAL A 633 -6.87 -5.13 -28.66
N SER A 634 -7.49 -4.74 -27.55
CA SER A 634 -7.18 -3.51 -26.83
C SER A 634 -6.08 -3.75 -25.78
N VAL A 635 -4.99 -2.97 -25.86
CA VAL A 635 -3.83 -3.07 -24.96
C VAL A 635 -3.67 -1.75 -24.20
N GLY A 636 -4.04 -1.76 -22.92
CA GLY A 636 -4.01 -0.57 -22.07
C GLY A 636 -2.86 -0.53 -21.05
N SER A 637 -2.23 -1.64 -20.72
CA SER A 637 -1.15 -1.69 -19.71
C SER A 637 0.23 -1.45 -20.32
N GLY A 638 1.18 -0.92 -19.53
CA GLY A 638 2.57 -0.68 -19.96
C GLY A 638 2.92 0.78 -20.27
N PHE A 639 1.92 1.65 -20.44
CA PHE A 639 2.14 3.08 -20.75
C PHE A 639 2.25 3.95 -19.49
N THR A 640 3.23 4.85 -19.49
CA THR A 640 3.40 5.90 -18.47
C THR A 640 2.35 7.01 -18.66
N LEU A 641 2.06 7.78 -17.61
CA LEU A 641 1.10 8.89 -17.70
C LEU A 641 1.52 9.95 -18.76
N PRO A 642 2.79 10.37 -18.85
CA PRO A 642 3.25 11.26 -19.92
C PRO A 642 2.99 10.70 -21.33
N GLN A 643 3.29 9.42 -21.57
CA GLN A 643 3.00 8.75 -22.85
C GLN A 643 1.51 8.80 -23.19
N ARG A 644 0.64 8.53 -22.21
CA ARG A 644 -0.81 8.57 -22.42
C ARG A 644 -1.33 9.94 -22.80
N ILE A 645 -0.79 10.99 -22.20
CA ILE A 645 -1.13 12.38 -22.52
C ILE A 645 -0.65 12.70 -23.94
N GLN A 646 0.63 12.45 -24.22
CA GLN A 646 1.27 12.73 -25.49
C GLN A 646 0.58 12.03 -26.66
N TYR A 647 0.24 10.75 -26.52
CA TYR A 647 -0.42 9.99 -27.59
C TYR A 647 -1.89 10.35 -27.76
N ALA A 648 -2.56 10.91 -26.74
CA ALA A 648 -3.89 11.48 -26.92
C ALA A 648 -3.87 12.83 -27.64
N GLU A 649 -2.85 13.65 -27.38
CA GLU A 649 -2.65 14.94 -28.03
C GLU A 649 -2.15 14.79 -29.47
N VAL A 650 -1.26 13.82 -29.72
CA VAL A 650 -0.67 13.55 -31.04
C VAL A 650 -0.70 12.04 -31.34
N PRO A 651 -1.85 11.51 -31.83
CA PRO A 651 -2.03 10.08 -32.10
C PRO A 651 -1.02 9.48 -33.09
N ASP A 652 -0.59 10.27 -34.09
CA ASP A 652 0.37 9.85 -35.12
C ASP A 652 1.75 9.45 -34.56
N ARG A 653 2.05 9.82 -33.31
CA ARG A 653 3.28 9.39 -32.64
C ARG A 653 3.27 7.91 -32.28
N ILE A 654 2.11 7.27 -32.19
CA ILE A 654 1.97 5.85 -31.84
C ILE A 654 1.24 5.05 -32.91
N ILE A 655 0.27 5.63 -33.61
CA ILE A 655 -0.45 4.94 -34.69
C ILE A 655 0.53 4.59 -35.82
N GLY A 656 0.45 3.35 -36.30
CA GLY A 656 1.35 2.81 -37.32
C GLY A 656 2.74 2.42 -36.80
N LYS A 657 3.07 2.66 -35.53
CA LYS A 657 4.36 2.25 -34.95
C LYS A 657 4.32 0.79 -34.51
N PRO A 658 5.43 0.05 -34.68
CA PRO A 658 5.56 -1.27 -34.08
C PRO A 658 5.75 -1.16 -32.57
N ILE A 659 5.08 -2.05 -31.86
CA ILE A 659 5.18 -2.21 -30.41
C ILE A 659 5.43 -3.67 -30.08
N THR A 660 6.19 -3.92 -29.03
CA THR A 660 6.29 -5.26 -28.43
C THR A 660 5.25 -5.38 -27.34
N VAL A 661 4.30 -6.29 -27.54
CA VAL A 661 3.26 -6.60 -26.56
C VAL A 661 3.61 -7.91 -25.89
N ARG A 662 3.75 -7.83 -24.57
CA ARG A 662 3.86 -8.96 -23.69
C ARG A 662 2.47 -9.44 -23.28
N TYR A 663 2.21 -10.73 -23.38
CA TYR A 663 0.96 -11.34 -22.93
C TYR A 663 1.20 -12.71 -22.31
N PHE A 664 0.24 -13.21 -21.54
CA PHE A 664 0.40 -14.44 -20.78
C PHE A 664 0.09 -15.69 -21.63
N SER A 665 -1.04 -15.67 -22.33
CA SER A 665 -1.43 -16.72 -23.27
C SER A 665 -2.47 -16.18 -24.25
N GLU A 666 -2.71 -16.90 -25.35
CA GLU A 666 -3.90 -16.64 -26.16
C GLU A 666 -5.18 -17.01 -25.39
N SER A 667 -6.26 -16.27 -25.64
CA SER A 667 -7.58 -16.50 -25.06
C SER A 667 -8.64 -16.48 -26.16
N ILE A 668 -9.76 -17.17 -25.92
CA ILE A 668 -10.90 -17.21 -26.82
C ILE A 668 -12.08 -16.57 -26.09
N THR A 669 -12.68 -15.57 -26.72
CA THR A 669 -13.88 -14.89 -26.20
C THR A 669 -15.12 -15.77 -26.34
N GLU A 670 -16.22 -15.40 -25.69
CA GLU A 670 -17.49 -16.17 -25.78
C GLU A 670 -18.02 -16.28 -27.23
N ASN A 671 -17.63 -15.35 -28.11
CA ASN A 671 -18.01 -15.33 -29.53
C ASN A 671 -17.02 -16.10 -30.43
N GLY A 672 -16.02 -16.78 -29.85
CA GLY A 672 -15.01 -17.55 -30.59
C GLY A 672 -13.85 -16.71 -31.15
N ALA A 673 -13.89 -15.38 -31.01
CA ALA A 673 -12.80 -14.51 -31.44
C ALA A 673 -11.56 -14.70 -30.55
N ARG A 674 -10.37 -14.76 -31.18
CA ARG A 674 -9.08 -14.89 -30.49
C ARG A 674 -8.64 -13.53 -29.93
N SER A 675 -8.07 -13.53 -28.72
CA SER A 675 -7.56 -12.36 -28.03
C SER A 675 -6.35 -12.72 -27.18
N LEU A 676 -5.74 -11.76 -26.50
CA LEU A 676 -4.57 -11.95 -25.65
C LEU A 676 -4.96 -11.84 -24.18
N ARG A 677 -4.43 -12.72 -23.32
CA ARG A 677 -4.64 -12.66 -21.87
C ARG A 677 -3.57 -11.80 -21.23
N PHE A 678 -3.99 -10.77 -20.49
CA PHE A 678 -3.12 -9.79 -19.81
C PHE A 678 -2.09 -9.09 -20.73
N PRO A 679 -2.51 -8.54 -21.88
CA PRO A 679 -1.57 -7.87 -22.77
C PRO A 679 -1.08 -6.56 -22.13
N SER A 680 0.22 -6.32 -22.23
CA SER A 680 0.90 -5.10 -21.78
C SER A 680 1.98 -4.73 -22.79
N VAL A 681 2.10 -3.44 -23.09
CA VAL A 681 3.21 -2.95 -23.88
C VAL A 681 4.50 -3.09 -23.08
N LYS A 682 5.53 -3.64 -23.72
CA LYS A 682 6.88 -3.82 -23.17
C LYS A 682 7.85 -2.81 -23.78
N ALA A 683 7.73 -2.55 -25.08
CA ALA A 683 8.56 -1.60 -25.80
C ALA A 683 7.76 -0.91 -26.91
N ILE A 684 8.12 0.33 -27.20
CA ILE A 684 7.59 1.14 -28.31
C ILE A 684 8.80 1.54 -29.15
N TYR A 685 8.77 1.24 -30.45
CA TYR A 685 9.90 1.55 -31.32
C TYR A 685 9.66 2.88 -32.02
N GLU A 686 10.40 3.90 -31.61
CA GLU A 686 10.41 5.21 -32.26
C GLU A 686 11.44 5.19 -33.41
N GLU A 687 11.02 5.66 -34.59
CA GLU A 687 11.87 5.83 -35.79
C GLU A 687 12.65 4.58 -36.25
N GLY A 688 12.16 3.37 -35.98
CA GLY A 688 12.73 2.13 -36.51
C GLY A 688 14.11 1.74 -35.94
N LYS A 689 14.60 2.44 -34.90
CA LYS A 689 15.80 2.01 -34.17
C LYS A 689 15.40 0.95 -33.13
N ARG A 690 15.79 -0.29 -33.42
CA ARG A 690 15.77 -1.41 -32.48
C ARG A 690 17.00 -1.31 -31.58
N ASP A 691 16.81 -1.17 -30.27
CA ASP A 691 17.82 -1.62 -29.32
C ASP A 691 17.88 -3.15 -29.43
N ILE A 692 18.93 -3.65 -30.08
CA ILE A 692 19.33 -5.06 -30.06
C ILE A 692 20.48 -5.19 -29.06
#